data_AF-A0A8H5HWF4-F1
#
_entry.id   AF-A0A8H5HWF4-F1
#
_cell.length_a   1.000
_cell.length_b   1.000
_cell.length_c   1.000
_cell.angle_alpha   90.00
_cell.angle_beta   90.00
_cell.angle_gamma   90.00
#
_symmetry.space_group_name_H-M   'P 1'
#
loop_
_entity.id
_entity.type
_entity.pdbx_description
1 polymer ?
#
loop_
_entity_poly.entity_id
_entity_poly.type
_entity_poly.pdbx_seq_one_letter_code
_entity_poly.pdbx_strand_id
1 'polypeptide(L)'
;MSNSKSDAATKLKAALSKLSTSPNDYKPLTTAAKNFGQEAKAYFYLKAYVVAGKDFPANEADFNRKIPEDAFKELSLADSEIHQETKDALTKIGSACTLFYQHNLFQMIEIGNTTVSWCNATLRMLKRAEKFNLYNQLMVMVDPKNQKTSEAWKSAHSGAVYNLKKLSNEAESSRIEINKIRDALQQFYNDTKDVKPKVENLVIKYQKGPVTSTVTNNKPYLEYMSQGIVEKVTKIQELNKKANDKMDELTDKPKDFRTWLTLLSPVGGLQLLSDAKEILDAVKELKKQSAQQNKEKANEAALVQFVTTMLVQFEDILGKISNALKAIATLSDMFNNQGRTYKEIGKVLVEMATDANSDLVGDNLKDAIEDNLKATIGEIEKLHDMAAGFATAILKEPTMLSMLRLVFNVTSLIARDSVTGKGLVGALRLHICIKKIRLSLTPSLAHAYEAWNDESDTFAFTTLVFSDGSDYYYSNHSDRRFSNDDDKLSFADQAILIPRSYYQPSPLPHFHRALPILPAKTYVKKFVPPIIESPESLATTSVADSMSQEAEIYHNISQYSHPNICEYRGIYVVDGLMVGLCLRQYSKTLDQAVKDGDRVDVESIISGIKSGLDHLHKLGYVHGDINPRNIMLDLDEPTIPVIIDFDSCNRIGEKIIGKGGTFEWSKDNEFASVDNDYFGLEAIRKWLDKM
;
A
#
# COMPACT_ATOMS: atom_id res chain seq x y z
N MET A 1 -45.58 -40.74 -4.78
CA MET A 1 -44.13 -40.47 -4.67
C MET A 1 -43.77 -39.19 -5.44
N SER A 2 -44.24 -38.02 -5.01
CA SER A 2 -44.05 -36.74 -5.76
C SER A 2 -43.42 -35.61 -4.95
N ASN A 3 -42.91 -35.85 -3.73
CA ASN A 3 -42.45 -34.79 -2.82
C ASN A 3 -40.92 -34.59 -2.70
N SER A 4 -40.07 -35.35 -3.40
CA SER A 4 -38.60 -35.17 -3.31
C SER A 4 -37.97 -34.39 -4.47
N LYS A 5 -38.67 -34.24 -5.61
CA LYS A 5 -38.14 -33.55 -6.82
C LYS A 5 -38.05 -32.02 -6.68
N SER A 6 -38.60 -31.44 -5.60
CA SER A 6 -38.83 -30.00 -5.40
C SER A 6 -37.83 -29.29 -4.47
N ASP A 7 -36.92 -30.00 -3.79
CA ASP A 7 -36.16 -29.43 -2.67
C ASP A 7 -34.86 -28.72 -3.12
N ALA A 8 -34.11 -29.33 -4.04
CA ALA A 8 -32.81 -28.83 -4.51
C ALA A 8 -32.88 -27.52 -5.30
N ALA A 9 -33.77 -27.44 -6.30
CA ALA A 9 -33.97 -26.22 -7.09
C ALA A 9 -34.48 -25.05 -6.22
N THR A 10 -35.31 -25.36 -5.22
CA THR A 10 -35.81 -24.39 -4.23
C THR A 10 -34.67 -23.87 -3.36
N LYS A 11 -33.82 -24.75 -2.84
CA LYS A 11 -32.61 -24.39 -2.08
C LYS A 11 -31.66 -23.53 -2.88
N LEU A 12 -31.41 -23.89 -4.15
CA LEU A 12 -30.54 -23.11 -5.03
C LEU A 12 -31.11 -21.72 -5.31
N LYS A 13 -32.41 -21.63 -5.61
CA LYS A 13 -33.10 -20.34 -5.79
C LYS A 13 -33.04 -19.46 -4.54
N ALA A 14 -33.24 -20.05 -3.36
CA ALA A 14 -33.13 -19.34 -2.08
C ALA A 14 -31.70 -18.85 -1.81
N ALA A 15 -30.68 -19.65 -2.12
CA ALA A 15 -29.28 -19.25 -1.98
C ALA A 15 -28.91 -18.12 -2.97
N LEU A 16 -29.36 -18.22 -4.23
CA LEU A 16 -29.13 -17.20 -5.26
C LEU A 16 -29.78 -15.85 -4.91
N SER A 17 -30.96 -15.85 -4.28
CA SER A 17 -31.61 -14.60 -3.84
C SER A 17 -30.84 -13.80 -2.78
N LYS A 18 -29.83 -14.42 -2.17
CA LYS A 18 -28.95 -13.76 -1.19
C LYS A 18 -27.73 -13.09 -1.82
N LEU A 19 -27.50 -13.26 -3.13
CA LEU A 19 -26.33 -12.69 -3.81
C LEU A 19 -26.43 -11.16 -3.93
N SER A 20 -27.63 -10.59 -3.95
CA SER A 20 -27.87 -9.15 -4.10
C SER A 20 -28.10 -8.42 -2.77
N THR A 21 -28.07 -9.13 -1.63
CA THR A 21 -28.47 -8.60 -0.32
C THR A 21 -27.30 -8.55 0.69
N SER A 22 -27.43 -7.69 1.70
CA SER A 22 -26.52 -7.54 2.85
C SER A 22 -27.08 -8.23 4.12
N PRO A 23 -26.25 -8.65 5.11
CA PRO A 23 -26.69 -9.43 6.28
C PRO A 23 -27.79 -8.80 7.15
N ASN A 24 -27.88 -7.47 7.19
CA ASN A 24 -28.74 -6.74 8.13
C ASN A 24 -29.81 -5.91 7.37
N ASP A 25 -30.91 -6.55 6.92
CA ASP A 25 -32.16 -5.94 6.38
C ASP A 25 -32.43 -6.02 4.86
N TYR A 26 -31.95 -7.01 4.11
CA TYR A 26 -32.24 -7.10 2.66
C TYR A 26 -31.87 -5.83 1.86
N LYS A 27 -30.95 -5.00 2.39
CA LYS A 27 -30.53 -3.76 1.72
C LYS A 27 -29.62 -4.10 0.53
N PRO A 28 -29.75 -3.41 -0.61
CA PRO A 28 -28.90 -3.61 -1.77
C PRO A 28 -27.42 -3.44 -1.43
N LEU A 29 -26.55 -4.20 -2.10
CA LEU A 29 -25.08 -4.07 -2.08
C LEU A 29 -24.60 -2.61 -2.22
N THR A 30 -25.32 -1.79 -3.00
CA THR A 30 -25.07 -0.35 -3.15
C THR A 30 -25.26 0.47 -1.88
N THR A 31 -25.96 -0.02 -0.86
CA THR A 31 -26.13 0.71 0.40
C THR A 31 -24.84 0.71 1.21
N ALA A 32 -24.10 -0.41 1.21
CA ALA A 32 -22.75 -0.47 1.80
C ALA A 32 -21.78 0.47 1.07
N ALA A 33 -21.87 0.51 -0.26
CA ALA A 33 -21.05 1.37 -1.10
C ALA A 33 -21.44 2.86 -1.02
N LYS A 34 -22.73 3.16 -0.90
CA LYS A 34 -23.27 4.51 -0.71
C LYS A 34 -22.87 5.07 0.66
N ASN A 35 -22.89 4.22 1.70
CA ASN A 35 -22.35 4.56 3.02
C ASN A 35 -20.85 4.86 2.91
N PHE A 36 -20.06 4.00 2.25
CA PHE A 36 -18.64 4.26 2.00
C PHE A 36 -18.37 5.59 1.26
N GLY A 37 -19.16 5.93 0.23
CA GLY A 37 -19.07 7.21 -0.46
C GLY A 37 -19.44 8.40 0.44
N GLN A 38 -20.57 8.36 1.14
CA GLN A 38 -20.97 9.40 2.11
C GLN A 38 -19.93 9.56 3.24
N GLU A 39 -19.22 8.49 3.57
CA GLU A 39 -18.21 8.41 4.62
C GLU A 39 -16.78 8.67 4.12
N ALA A 40 -16.56 8.90 2.82
CA ALA A 40 -15.30 9.46 2.32
C ALA A 40 -15.01 10.83 2.95
N LYS A 41 -16.04 11.57 3.39
CA LYS A 41 -15.89 12.75 4.27
C LYS A 41 -15.15 12.44 5.57
N ALA A 42 -15.42 11.29 6.18
CA ALA A 42 -14.80 10.89 7.43
C ALA A 42 -13.29 10.70 7.27
N TYR A 43 -12.81 10.27 6.09
CA TYR A 43 -11.39 10.27 5.77
C TYR A 43 -10.78 11.68 5.80
N PHE A 44 -11.42 12.66 5.16
CA PHE A 44 -10.89 14.03 5.13
C PHE A 44 -10.93 14.71 6.51
N TYR A 45 -11.97 14.45 7.31
CA TYR A 45 -12.03 14.90 8.70
C TYR A 45 -10.97 14.22 9.58
N LEU A 46 -10.80 12.90 9.46
CA LEU A 46 -9.75 12.13 10.12
C LEU A 46 -8.36 12.64 9.73
N LYS A 47 -8.14 12.87 8.44
CA LYS A 47 -6.88 13.40 7.91
C LYS A 47 -6.59 14.79 8.47
N ALA A 48 -7.55 15.71 8.44
CA ALA A 48 -7.38 17.05 8.97
C ALA A 48 -6.98 17.01 10.46
N TYR A 49 -7.65 16.18 11.24
CA TYR A 49 -7.33 15.95 12.64
C TYR A 49 -5.93 15.38 12.84
N VAL A 50 -5.58 14.32 12.12
CA VAL A 50 -4.28 13.65 12.22
C VAL A 50 -3.14 14.59 11.78
N VAL A 51 -3.33 15.35 10.70
CA VAL A 51 -2.35 16.30 10.19
C VAL A 51 -2.18 17.51 11.12
N ALA A 52 -3.25 18.00 11.73
CA ALA A 52 -3.16 19.07 12.73
C ALA A 52 -2.52 18.55 14.03
N GLY A 53 -2.93 17.36 14.46
CA GLY A 53 -2.45 16.72 15.68
C GLY A 53 -0.99 16.30 15.62
N LYS A 54 -0.46 15.84 14.47
CA LYS A 54 0.97 15.48 14.35
C LYS A 54 1.90 16.66 14.63
N ASP A 55 1.42 17.89 14.43
CA ASP A 55 2.19 19.11 14.68
C ASP A 55 2.17 19.50 16.16
N PHE A 56 1.30 18.89 16.98
CA PHE A 56 1.33 19.05 18.43
C PHE A 56 2.61 18.45 19.02
N PRO A 57 3.00 18.87 20.23
CA PRO A 57 4.03 18.19 20.99
C PRO A 57 3.76 16.67 21.04
N ALA A 58 4.74 15.82 20.75
CA ALA A 58 4.58 14.36 20.90
C ALA A 58 5.06 13.83 22.27
N ASN A 59 5.81 14.65 23.00
CA ASN A 59 6.37 14.34 24.32
C ASN A 59 6.75 15.64 25.05
N GLU A 60 7.16 15.53 26.31
CA GLU A 60 7.52 16.65 27.16
C GLU A 60 8.64 17.54 26.59
N ALA A 61 9.68 16.94 26.00
CA ALA A 61 10.77 17.72 25.40
C ALA A 61 10.29 18.54 24.19
N ASP A 62 9.40 17.97 23.37
CA ASP A 62 8.80 18.68 22.25
C ASP A 62 7.81 19.77 22.72
N PHE A 63 7.12 19.53 23.84
CA PHE A 63 6.23 20.51 24.48
C PHE A 63 7.02 21.73 24.93
N ASN A 64 8.05 21.54 25.76
CA ASN A 64 8.85 22.65 26.30
C ASN A 64 9.57 23.44 25.19
N ARG A 65 9.89 22.79 24.07
CA ARG A 65 10.49 23.43 22.89
C ARG A 65 9.48 24.26 22.10
N LYS A 66 8.27 23.75 21.90
CA LYS A 66 7.21 24.40 21.10
C LYS A 66 6.42 25.44 21.89
N ILE A 67 6.32 25.24 23.21
CA ILE A 67 5.57 26.07 24.16
C ILE A 67 6.47 26.29 25.39
N PRO A 68 7.22 27.40 25.45
CA PRO A 68 8.07 27.72 26.59
C PRO A 68 7.26 27.88 27.88
N GLU A 69 7.87 27.56 29.01
CA GLU A 69 7.23 27.66 30.34
C GLU A 69 6.73 29.08 30.65
N ASP A 70 7.44 30.10 30.16
CA ASP A 70 7.04 31.51 30.24
C ASP A 70 5.66 31.79 29.62
N ALA A 71 5.20 30.97 28.66
CA ALA A 71 3.86 31.11 28.05
C ALA A 71 2.72 30.87 29.05
N PHE A 72 3.01 30.19 30.16
CA PHE A 72 2.05 29.88 31.22
C PHE A 72 2.17 30.81 32.42
N LYS A 73 3.14 31.73 32.46
CA LYS A 73 3.46 32.53 33.66
C LYS A 73 2.24 33.17 34.30
N GLU A 74 1.38 33.83 33.52
CA GLU A 74 0.15 34.46 34.00
C GLU A 74 -0.96 33.45 34.33
N LEU A 75 -1.06 32.36 33.57
CA LEU A 75 -2.04 31.30 33.83
C LEU A 75 -1.73 30.50 35.09
N SER A 76 -0.46 30.24 35.36
CA SER A 76 0.02 29.51 36.53
C SER A 76 -0.21 30.27 37.84
N LEU A 77 -0.38 31.60 37.79
CA LEU A 77 -0.84 32.40 38.93
C LEU A 77 -2.32 32.16 39.24
N ALA A 78 -3.12 31.86 38.22
CA ALA A 78 -4.55 31.58 38.34
C ALA A 78 -4.87 30.12 38.62
N ASP A 79 -4.07 29.19 38.07
CA ASP A 79 -4.23 27.74 38.15
C ASP A 79 -2.87 27.06 38.00
N SER A 80 -2.33 26.56 39.11
CA SER A 80 -1.00 25.93 39.12
C SER A 80 -0.92 24.64 38.31
N GLU A 81 -2.05 24.01 37.98
CA GLU A 81 -2.09 22.72 37.26
C GLU A 81 -2.23 22.89 35.74
N ILE A 82 -2.62 24.08 35.26
CA ILE A 82 -2.94 24.32 33.85
C ILE A 82 -1.80 23.99 32.88
N HIS A 83 -0.55 24.21 33.31
CA HIS A 83 0.64 23.85 32.54
C HIS A 83 0.70 22.33 32.32
N GLN A 84 0.60 21.56 33.40
CA GLN A 84 0.69 20.10 33.35
C GLN A 84 -0.52 19.49 32.62
N GLU A 85 -1.73 19.99 32.86
CA GLU A 85 -2.93 19.51 32.16
C GLU A 85 -2.86 19.76 30.65
N THR A 86 -2.38 20.94 30.25
CA THR A 86 -2.20 21.30 28.83
C THR A 86 -1.12 20.45 28.18
N LYS A 87 0.01 20.22 28.88
CA LYS A 87 1.07 19.32 28.44
C LYS A 87 0.56 17.90 28.23
N ASP A 88 -0.13 17.36 29.22
CA ASP A 88 -0.69 16.01 29.18
C ASP A 88 -1.64 15.80 28.00
N ALA A 89 -2.54 16.75 27.73
CA ALA A 89 -3.48 16.63 26.64
C ALA A 89 -2.77 16.73 25.29
N LEU A 90 -1.98 17.79 25.06
CA LEU A 90 -1.33 18.02 23.78
C LEU A 90 -0.32 16.93 23.43
N THR A 91 0.44 16.42 24.41
CA THR A 91 1.42 15.35 24.18
C THR A 91 0.78 14.01 23.82
N LYS A 92 -0.32 13.63 24.48
CA LYS A 92 -1.04 12.40 24.14
C LYS A 92 -1.68 12.49 22.75
N ILE A 93 -2.29 13.62 22.40
CA ILE A 93 -2.85 13.87 21.07
C ILE A 93 -1.75 13.82 20.01
N GLY A 94 -0.66 14.55 20.24
CA GLY A 94 0.44 14.64 19.30
C GLY A 94 1.12 13.30 19.05
N SER A 95 1.30 12.50 20.10
CA SER A 95 1.82 11.14 19.98
C SER A 95 0.89 10.23 19.16
N ALA A 96 -0.39 10.15 19.52
CA ALA A 96 -1.36 9.31 18.82
C ALA A 96 -1.52 9.71 17.34
N CYS A 97 -1.62 11.01 17.05
CA CYS A 97 -1.73 11.51 15.69
C CYS A 97 -0.46 11.28 14.88
N THR A 98 0.73 11.43 15.49
CA THR A 98 2.01 11.16 14.80
C THR A 98 2.12 9.69 14.39
N LEU A 99 1.81 8.77 15.31
CA LEU A 99 1.85 7.33 15.03
C LEU A 99 0.85 6.96 13.93
N PHE A 100 -0.39 7.43 14.03
CA PHE A 100 -1.42 7.15 13.04
C PHE A 100 -1.08 7.73 11.66
N TYR A 101 -0.52 8.95 11.63
CA TYR A 101 -0.05 9.59 10.40
C TYR A 101 1.03 8.77 9.68
N GLN A 102 2.02 8.27 10.43
CA GLN A 102 3.17 7.55 9.89
C GLN A 102 2.80 6.16 9.41
N HIS A 103 1.94 5.45 10.13
CA HIS A 103 1.75 4.02 9.91
C HIS A 103 0.39 3.65 9.30
N ASN A 104 -0.65 4.46 9.46
CA ASN A 104 -2.03 4.02 9.17
C ASN A 104 -2.82 4.95 8.25
N LEU A 105 -2.51 6.24 8.20
CA LEU A 105 -3.28 7.20 7.40
C LEU A 105 -3.22 6.88 5.88
N PHE A 106 -2.08 6.41 5.39
CA PHE A 106 -1.92 5.99 3.98
C PHE A 106 -2.60 4.66 3.67
N GLN A 107 -2.65 3.76 4.65
CA GLN A 107 -3.32 2.46 4.50
C GLN A 107 -4.83 2.62 4.25
N MET A 108 -5.42 3.79 4.52
CA MET A 108 -6.81 4.09 4.16
C MET A 108 -7.08 3.99 2.65
N ILE A 109 -6.09 4.26 1.78
CA ILE A 109 -6.22 4.10 0.32
C ILE A 109 -6.42 2.62 -0.04
N GLU A 110 -5.81 1.72 0.73
CA GLU A 110 -5.89 0.28 0.49
C GLU A 110 -7.31 -0.28 0.63
N ILE A 111 -8.20 0.39 1.38
CA ILE A 111 -9.62 0.05 1.42
C ILE A 111 -10.24 0.16 0.01
N GLY A 112 -9.96 1.26 -0.69
CA GLY A 112 -10.41 1.48 -2.06
C GLY A 112 -9.78 0.49 -3.03
N ASN A 113 -8.46 0.33 -2.99
CA ASN A 113 -7.73 -0.58 -3.88
C ASN A 113 -8.16 -2.04 -3.72
N THR A 114 -8.26 -2.52 -2.48
CA THR A 114 -8.72 -3.89 -2.16
C THR A 114 -10.13 -4.12 -2.71
N THR A 115 -11.03 -3.14 -2.53
CA THR A 115 -12.40 -3.23 -3.02
C THR A 115 -12.47 -3.25 -4.54
N VAL A 116 -11.68 -2.43 -5.23
CA VAL A 116 -11.57 -2.43 -6.69
C VAL A 116 -11.03 -3.78 -7.19
N SER A 117 -10.00 -4.32 -6.55
CA SER A 117 -9.42 -5.63 -6.88
C SER A 117 -10.47 -6.73 -6.77
N TRP A 118 -11.17 -6.81 -5.63
CA TRP A 118 -12.24 -7.77 -5.41
C TRP A 118 -13.36 -7.66 -6.45
N CYS A 119 -13.80 -6.44 -6.77
CA CYS A 119 -14.84 -6.21 -7.79
C CYS A 119 -14.39 -6.72 -9.16
N ASN A 120 -13.15 -6.45 -9.57
CA ASN A 120 -12.63 -6.90 -10.85
C ASN A 120 -12.50 -8.42 -10.94
N ALA A 121 -11.97 -9.05 -9.89
CA ALA A 121 -11.88 -10.51 -9.79
C ALA A 121 -13.28 -11.16 -9.83
N THR A 122 -14.22 -10.61 -9.06
CA THR A 122 -15.60 -11.09 -8.98
C THR A 122 -16.35 -10.93 -10.30
N LEU A 123 -16.32 -9.75 -10.93
CA LEU A 123 -16.96 -9.51 -12.23
C LEU A 123 -16.40 -10.41 -13.33
N ARG A 124 -15.09 -10.69 -13.30
CA ARG A 124 -14.47 -11.63 -14.24
C ARG A 124 -15.08 -13.02 -14.11
N MET A 125 -15.25 -13.49 -12.88
CA MET A 125 -15.76 -14.82 -12.59
C MET A 125 -17.28 -14.94 -12.70
N LEU A 126 -18.03 -13.85 -12.52
CA LEU A 126 -19.48 -13.86 -12.68
C LEU A 126 -19.93 -13.71 -14.14
N LYS A 127 -19.26 -12.87 -14.95
CA LYS A 127 -19.68 -12.61 -16.34
C LYS A 127 -18.59 -12.51 -17.41
N ARG A 128 -17.39 -11.98 -17.12
CA ARG A 128 -16.44 -11.61 -18.20
C ARG A 128 -15.64 -12.79 -18.77
N ALA A 129 -15.49 -13.88 -18.04
CA ALA A 129 -14.83 -15.09 -18.54
C ALA A 129 -15.82 -15.94 -19.37
N GLU A 130 -16.05 -15.58 -20.64
CA GLU A 130 -17.14 -16.12 -21.49
C GLU A 130 -17.28 -17.66 -21.51
N LYS A 131 -16.23 -18.46 -21.31
CA LYS A 131 -16.34 -19.93 -21.28
C LYS A 131 -16.40 -20.54 -19.88
N PHE A 132 -15.98 -19.79 -18.87
CA PHE A 132 -15.69 -20.33 -17.54
C PHE A 132 -16.45 -19.64 -16.41
N ASN A 133 -17.14 -18.53 -16.67
CA ASN A 133 -17.84 -17.78 -15.64
C ASN A 133 -19.01 -18.56 -15.03
N LEU A 134 -19.34 -18.23 -13.78
CA LEU A 134 -20.39 -18.88 -13.00
C LEU A 134 -21.75 -18.85 -13.71
N TYR A 135 -22.12 -17.73 -14.34
CA TYR A 135 -23.38 -17.62 -15.08
C TYR A 135 -23.48 -18.71 -16.15
N ASN A 136 -22.50 -18.82 -17.04
CA ASN A 136 -22.51 -19.80 -18.12
C ASN A 136 -22.49 -21.24 -17.62
N GLN A 137 -21.75 -21.53 -16.53
CA GLN A 137 -21.78 -22.87 -15.94
C GLN A 137 -23.17 -23.22 -15.41
N LEU A 138 -23.81 -22.30 -14.68
CA LEU A 138 -25.17 -22.51 -14.18
C LEU A 138 -26.18 -22.65 -15.32
N MET A 139 -26.03 -21.89 -16.41
CA MET A 139 -26.91 -21.97 -17.59
C MET A 139 -26.80 -23.31 -18.31
N VAL A 140 -25.60 -23.88 -18.42
CA VAL A 140 -25.40 -25.24 -18.98
C VAL A 140 -26.08 -26.30 -18.09
N MET A 141 -26.00 -26.15 -16.77
CA MET A 141 -26.56 -27.10 -15.81
C MET A 141 -28.10 -27.11 -15.77
N VAL A 142 -28.76 -26.00 -16.10
CA VAL A 142 -30.23 -25.87 -16.12
C VAL A 142 -30.85 -26.03 -17.52
N ASP A 143 -30.04 -26.21 -18.56
CA ASP A 143 -30.54 -26.48 -19.91
C ASP A 143 -31.14 -27.90 -20.00
N PRO A 144 -32.43 -28.05 -20.37
CA PRO A 144 -33.08 -29.36 -20.50
C PRO A 144 -32.36 -30.34 -21.45
N LYS A 145 -31.52 -29.85 -22.37
CA LYS A 145 -30.72 -30.68 -23.28
C LYS A 145 -29.56 -31.39 -22.57
N ASN A 146 -29.11 -30.89 -21.44
CA ASN A 146 -27.94 -31.39 -20.71
C ASN A 146 -28.37 -32.22 -19.50
N GLN A 147 -28.50 -33.53 -19.69
CA GLN A 147 -28.78 -34.44 -18.60
C GLN A 147 -27.62 -34.47 -17.60
N LYS A 148 -27.91 -34.70 -16.31
CA LYS A 148 -26.92 -34.77 -15.23
C LYS A 148 -25.79 -35.80 -15.48
N THR A 149 -26.08 -36.85 -16.24
CA THR A 149 -25.11 -37.89 -16.64
C THR A 149 -24.15 -37.44 -17.75
N SER A 150 -24.49 -36.36 -18.49
CA SER A 150 -23.72 -35.85 -19.62
C SER A 150 -22.40 -35.21 -19.17
N GLU A 151 -21.41 -35.28 -20.06
CA GLU A 151 -20.10 -34.66 -19.84
C GLU A 151 -20.20 -33.14 -19.71
N ALA A 152 -21.07 -32.52 -20.51
CA ALA A 152 -21.34 -31.09 -20.45
C ALA A 152 -21.84 -30.65 -19.07
N TRP A 153 -22.78 -31.40 -18.47
CA TRP A 153 -23.30 -31.10 -17.15
C TRP A 153 -22.25 -31.30 -16.05
N LYS A 154 -21.48 -32.41 -16.09
CA LYS A 154 -20.42 -32.69 -15.10
C LYS A 154 -19.29 -31.65 -15.13
N SER A 155 -18.85 -31.27 -16.32
CA SER A 155 -17.88 -30.20 -16.53
C SER A 155 -18.41 -28.88 -15.98
N ALA A 156 -19.68 -28.56 -16.26
CA ALA A 156 -20.28 -27.32 -15.79
C ALA A 156 -20.45 -27.26 -14.28
N HIS A 157 -20.89 -28.36 -13.67
CA HIS A 157 -20.96 -28.51 -12.22
C HIS A 157 -19.60 -28.29 -11.55
N SER A 158 -18.55 -28.96 -12.06
CA SER A 158 -17.19 -28.82 -11.54
C SER A 158 -16.68 -27.38 -11.66
N GLY A 159 -16.92 -26.75 -12.82
CA GLY A 159 -16.59 -25.34 -13.06
C GLY A 159 -17.35 -24.38 -12.13
N ALA A 160 -18.65 -24.60 -11.91
CA ALA A 160 -19.47 -23.78 -11.01
C ALA A 160 -18.97 -23.88 -9.56
N VAL A 161 -18.71 -25.11 -9.06
CA VAL A 161 -18.18 -25.34 -7.70
C VAL A 161 -16.80 -24.71 -7.53
N TYR A 162 -15.91 -24.84 -8.53
CA TYR A 162 -14.61 -24.19 -8.52
C TYR A 162 -14.73 -22.66 -8.44
N ASN A 163 -15.58 -22.05 -9.27
CA ASN A 163 -15.80 -20.61 -9.26
C ASN A 163 -16.33 -20.12 -7.92
N LEU A 164 -17.31 -20.81 -7.33
CA LEU A 164 -17.88 -20.44 -6.04
C LEU A 164 -16.85 -20.53 -4.91
N LYS A 165 -15.99 -21.54 -4.92
CA LYS A 165 -14.87 -21.66 -3.96
C LYS A 165 -13.90 -20.47 -4.08
N LYS A 166 -13.50 -20.15 -5.31
CA LYS A 166 -12.54 -19.04 -5.55
C LYS A 166 -13.15 -17.67 -5.26
N LEU A 167 -14.42 -17.43 -5.62
CA LEU A 167 -15.18 -16.23 -5.25
C LEU A 167 -15.27 -16.07 -3.72
N SER A 168 -15.48 -17.16 -3.00
CA SER A 168 -15.52 -17.14 -1.53
C SER A 168 -14.16 -16.79 -0.92
N ASN A 169 -13.07 -17.36 -1.46
CA ASN A 169 -11.71 -17.06 -0.99
C ASN A 169 -11.33 -15.60 -1.26
N GLU A 170 -11.70 -15.05 -2.42
CA GLU A 170 -11.43 -13.65 -2.76
C GLU A 170 -12.15 -12.68 -1.81
N ALA A 171 -13.42 -12.99 -1.48
CA ALA A 171 -14.19 -12.22 -0.51
C ALA A 171 -13.58 -12.29 0.89
N GLU A 172 -13.13 -13.48 1.32
CA GLU A 172 -12.50 -13.65 2.63
C GLU A 172 -11.14 -12.94 2.73
N SER A 173 -10.30 -13.03 1.69
CA SER A 173 -9.02 -12.31 1.63
C SER A 173 -9.24 -10.80 1.73
N SER A 174 -10.20 -10.27 0.97
CA SER A 174 -10.52 -8.83 0.98
C SER A 174 -11.05 -8.37 2.34
N ARG A 175 -11.85 -9.22 3.01
CA ARG A 175 -12.33 -8.99 4.38
C ARG A 175 -11.18 -8.90 5.38
N ILE A 176 -10.20 -9.79 5.29
CA ILE A 176 -9.04 -9.81 6.18
C ILE A 176 -8.23 -8.52 6.05
N GLU A 177 -7.92 -8.08 4.83
CA GLU A 177 -7.15 -6.85 4.61
C GLU A 177 -7.87 -5.60 5.13
N ILE A 178 -9.18 -5.49 4.86
CA ILE A 178 -9.97 -4.37 5.39
C ILE A 178 -10.04 -4.38 6.92
N ASN A 179 -10.12 -5.54 7.56
CA ASN A 179 -10.17 -5.62 9.02
C ASN A 179 -8.87 -5.17 9.69
N LYS A 180 -7.69 -5.44 9.10
CA LYS A 180 -6.42 -4.91 9.64
C LYS A 180 -6.46 -3.39 9.74
N ILE A 181 -6.98 -2.74 8.70
CA ILE A 181 -7.10 -1.29 8.60
C ILE A 181 -8.15 -0.77 9.61
N ARG A 182 -9.28 -1.48 9.74
CA ARG A 182 -10.31 -1.20 10.75
C ARG A 182 -9.75 -1.25 12.17
N ASP A 183 -8.96 -2.27 12.48
CA ASP A 183 -8.44 -2.51 13.82
C ASP A 183 -7.44 -1.41 14.21
N ALA A 184 -6.61 -0.94 13.27
CA ALA A 184 -5.76 0.23 13.47
C ALA A 184 -6.56 1.52 13.73
N LEU A 185 -7.63 1.75 12.96
CA LEU A 185 -8.54 2.89 13.18
C LEU A 185 -9.28 2.78 14.53
N GLN A 186 -9.62 1.57 14.95
CA GLN A 186 -10.27 1.30 16.23
C GLN A 186 -9.33 1.58 17.41
N GLN A 187 -8.05 1.24 17.27
CA GLN A 187 -7.04 1.60 18.26
C GLN A 187 -6.92 3.13 18.37
N PHE A 188 -6.84 3.83 17.24
CA PHE A 188 -6.79 5.30 17.22
C PHE A 188 -8.03 5.96 17.83
N TYR A 189 -9.21 5.38 17.62
CA TYR A 189 -10.43 5.81 18.28
C TYR A 189 -10.32 5.69 19.81
N ASN A 190 -9.80 4.57 20.30
CA ASN A 190 -9.65 4.33 21.74
C ASN A 190 -8.65 5.33 22.35
N ASP A 191 -7.50 5.53 21.70
CA ASP A 191 -6.49 6.50 22.13
C ASP A 191 -7.06 7.93 22.19
N THR A 192 -7.86 8.31 21.18
CA THR A 192 -8.53 9.61 21.13
C THR A 192 -9.60 9.74 22.21
N LYS A 193 -10.35 8.66 22.48
CA LYS A 193 -11.40 8.60 23.49
C LYS A 193 -10.82 8.76 24.90
N ASP A 194 -9.67 8.15 25.16
CA ASP A 194 -9.00 8.22 26.47
C ASP A 194 -8.52 9.64 26.81
N VAL A 195 -8.22 10.45 25.79
CA VAL A 195 -7.79 11.85 25.98
C VAL A 195 -8.98 12.81 26.07
N LYS A 196 -10.16 12.42 25.59
CA LYS A 196 -11.37 13.27 25.51
C LYS A 196 -11.72 13.99 26.82
N PRO A 197 -11.75 13.35 28.01
CA PRO A 197 -12.12 14.04 29.25
C PRO A 197 -11.14 15.16 29.61
N LYS A 198 -9.84 14.97 29.32
CA LYS A 198 -8.81 16.00 29.55
C LYS A 198 -9.06 17.20 28.64
N VAL A 199 -9.37 16.96 27.37
CA VAL A 199 -9.68 18.03 26.41
C VAL A 199 -10.95 18.77 26.81
N GLU A 200 -12.00 18.07 27.22
CA GLU A 200 -13.26 18.69 27.68
C GLU A 200 -13.04 19.59 28.90
N ASN A 201 -12.18 19.20 29.84
CA ASN A 201 -11.77 20.07 30.96
C ASN A 201 -11.03 21.33 30.46
N LEU A 202 -10.07 21.16 29.54
CA LEU A 202 -9.35 22.30 28.95
C LEU A 202 -10.27 23.22 28.13
N VAL A 203 -11.32 22.71 27.49
CA VAL A 203 -12.36 23.53 26.82
C VAL A 203 -13.06 24.43 27.83
N ILE A 204 -13.40 23.91 29.01
CA ILE A 204 -14.02 24.70 30.08
C ILE A 204 -13.07 25.82 30.52
N LYS A 205 -11.82 25.47 30.81
CA LYS A 205 -10.81 26.41 31.33
C LYS A 205 -10.41 27.49 30.32
N TYR A 206 -10.11 27.12 29.07
CA TYR A 206 -9.62 28.05 28.06
C TYR A 206 -10.72 28.81 27.33
N GLN A 207 -11.87 28.19 27.04
CA GLN A 207 -12.85 28.74 26.09
C GLN A 207 -14.20 29.13 26.71
N LYS A 208 -14.77 28.32 27.61
CA LYS A 208 -16.16 28.52 28.08
C LYS A 208 -16.25 29.32 29.38
N GLY A 209 -15.35 29.06 30.33
CA GLY A 209 -15.44 29.59 31.69
C GLY A 209 -16.75 29.20 32.41
N PRO A 210 -17.05 29.86 33.55
CA PRO A 210 -16.14 30.71 34.31
C PRO A 210 -15.02 29.87 34.93
N VAL A 211 -13.81 30.42 34.98
CA VAL A 211 -12.72 29.82 35.74
C VAL A 211 -12.82 30.32 37.18
N THR A 212 -12.66 29.46 38.18
CA THR A 212 -12.63 29.86 39.59
C THR A 212 -11.30 30.55 39.93
N SER A 213 -11.11 31.79 39.48
CA SER A 213 -9.90 32.56 39.73
C SER A 213 -10.18 34.06 39.82
N THR A 214 -9.77 34.68 40.93
CA THR A 214 -9.84 36.13 41.15
C THR A 214 -8.86 36.91 40.27
N VAL A 215 -7.78 36.27 39.82
CA VAL A 215 -6.74 36.85 38.95
C VAL A 215 -7.26 37.08 37.52
N THR A 216 -8.11 36.17 37.04
CA THR A 216 -8.73 36.25 35.70
C THR A 216 -10.08 36.97 35.69
N ASN A 217 -10.53 37.47 36.85
CA ASN A 217 -11.88 38.01 37.06
C ASN A 217 -12.98 37.02 36.60
N ASN A 218 -12.80 35.74 36.88
CA ASN A 218 -13.67 34.61 36.49
C ASN A 218 -13.92 34.43 34.98
N LYS A 219 -13.06 34.99 34.12
CA LYS A 219 -13.15 34.83 32.66
C LYS A 219 -12.38 33.61 32.16
N PRO A 220 -12.71 33.06 30.97
CA PRO A 220 -11.93 32.00 30.34
C PRO A 220 -10.48 32.45 30.08
N TYR A 221 -9.51 31.53 30.14
CA TYR A 221 -8.09 31.88 29.98
C TYR A 221 -7.78 32.57 28.65
N LEU A 222 -8.46 32.23 27.54
CA LEU A 222 -8.23 32.90 26.27
C LEU A 222 -8.58 34.40 26.31
N GLU A 223 -9.64 34.82 27.01
CA GLU A 223 -9.98 36.25 27.17
C GLU A 223 -8.92 37.05 27.93
N TYR A 224 -8.11 36.35 28.73
CA TYR A 224 -7.10 36.93 29.60
C TYR A 224 -5.71 37.01 28.91
N MET A 225 -5.36 36.04 28.05
CA MET A 225 -4.05 35.89 27.39
C MET A 225 -3.81 36.84 26.19
N SER A 226 -4.15 38.12 26.33
CA SER A 226 -4.01 39.25 25.39
C SER A 226 -5.21 39.54 24.45
N GLN A 227 -5.82 40.72 24.67
CA GLN A 227 -6.79 41.34 23.78
C GLN A 227 -6.13 41.55 22.38
N GLY A 228 -6.64 40.83 21.38
CA GLY A 228 -6.19 40.89 19.99
C GLY A 228 -5.90 39.51 19.37
N ILE A 229 -5.52 38.51 20.18
CA ILE A 229 -5.39 37.12 19.73
C ILE A 229 -6.76 36.42 19.72
N VAL A 230 -7.61 36.71 20.71
CA VAL A 230 -8.98 36.18 20.84
C VAL A 230 -9.84 36.47 19.61
N GLU A 231 -9.89 37.73 19.14
CA GLU A 231 -10.68 38.11 17.95
C GLU A 231 -10.30 37.30 16.71
N LYS A 232 -9.02 36.96 16.57
CA LYS A 232 -8.51 36.19 15.44
C LYS A 232 -8.70 34.70 15.61
N VAL A 233 -8.60 34.19 16.84
CA VAL A 233 -9.01 32.82 17.19
C VAL A 233 -10.49 32.62 16.88
N THR A 234 -11.36 33.55 17.29
CA THR A 234 -12.78 33.55 16.96
C THR A 234 -13.00 33.59 15.45
N LYS A 235 -12.25 34.42 14.72
CA LYS A 235 -12.32 34.45 13.24
C LYS A 235 -11.88 33.13 12.59
N ILE A 236 -10.85 32.46 13.11
CA ILE A 236 -10.45 31.10 12.65
C ILE A 236 -11.56 30.10 12.92
N GLN A 237 -12.17 30.15 14.10
CA GLN A 237 -13.29 29.28 14.46
C GLN A 237 -14.50 29.49 13.53
N GLU A 238 -14.86 30.74 13.22
CA GLU A 238 -15.93 31.07 12.27
C GLU A 238 -15.63 30.60 10.85
N LEU A 239 -14.39 30.80 10.36
CA LEU A 239 -13.98 30.33 9.04
C LEU A 239 -13.99 28.79 8.96
N ASN A 240 -13.52 28.11 10.01
CA ASN A 240 -13.55 26.65 10.07
C ASN A 240 -14.98 26.11 10.11
N LYS A 241 -15.87 26.76 10.88
CA LYS A 241 -17.30 26.43 10.91
C LYS A 241 -17.94 26.63 9.53
N LYS A 242 -17.67 27.75 8.85
CA LYS A 242 -18.18 28.03 7.50
C LYS A 242 -17.68 27.00 6.47
N ALA A 243 -16.43 26.56 6.58
CA ALA A 243 -15.88 25.50 5.73
C ALA A 243 -16.57 24.15 5.99
N ASN A 244 -16.82 23.80 7.26
CA ASN A 244 -17.57 22.59 7.63
C ASN A 244 -19.03 22.65 7.16
N ASP A 245 -19.75 23.75 7.42
CA ASP A 245 -21.15 23.95 7.02
C ASP A 245 -21.32 23.86 5.49
N LYS A 246 -20.34 24.37 4.73
CA LYS A 246 -20.35 24.30 3.25
C LYS A 246 -20.00 22.91 2.74
N MET A 247 -19.10 22.19 3.42
CA MET A 247 -18.85 20.77 3.17
C MET A 247 -20.13 19.97 3.39
N ASP A 248 -20.87 20.26 4.46
CA ASP A 248 -22.14 19.61 4.79
C ASP A 248 -23.25 19.97 3.78
N GLU A 249 -23.41 21.24 3.38
CA GLU A 249 -24.39 21.67 2.38
C GLU A 249 -24.16 21.00 1.00
N LEU A 250 -22.91 20.88 0.57
CA LEU A 250 -22.57 20.23 -0.69
C LEU A 250 -22.83 18.72 -0.67
N THR A 251 -22.94 18.13 0.52
CA THR A 251 -23.01 16.68 0.71
C THR A 251 -24.35 16.18 1.27
N ASP A 252 -25.25 17.08 1.65
CA ASP A 252 -26.66 16.77 2.01
C ASP A 252 -27.60 16.69 0.80
N LYS A 253 -27.13 17.05 -0.41
CA LYS A 253 -27.92 16.99 -1.67
C LYS A 253 -27.87 15.70 -2.52
N PRO A 254 -27.18 14.58 -2.23
CA PRO A 254 -26.91 13.58 -3.25
C PRO A 254 -28.11 12.65 -3.49
N LYS A 255 -28.81 12.87 -4.61
CA LYS A 255 -29.71 11.86 -5.20
C LYS A 255 -29.03 11.04 -6.33
N ASP A 256 -27.83 11.40 -6.81
CA ASP A 256 -27.20 10.79 -8.01
C ASP A 256 -25.65 10.99 -8.05
N PHE A 257 -24.94 10.00 -8.60
CA PHE A 257 -23.52 9.94 -9.03
C PHE A 257 -23.01 11.17 -9.80
N ARG A 258 -23.84 11.81 -10.65
CA ARG A 258 -23.46 13.04 -11.38
C ARG A 258 -23.17 14.23 -10.47
N THR A 259 -23.77 14.28 -9.28
CA THR A 259 -23.54 15.35 -8.29
C THR A 259 -22.23 15.14 -7.52
N TRP A 260 -21.80 13.88 -7.37
CA TRP A 260 -20.49 13.51 -6.83
C TRP A 260 -19.34 13.97 -7.74
N LEU A 261 -19.53 13.89 -9.07
CA LEU A 261 -18.58 14.41 -10.06
C LEU A 261 -18.40 15.94 -9.98
N THR A 262 -19.41 16.69 -9.54
CA THR A 262 -19.34 18.16 -9.41
C THR A 262 -18.54 18.61 -8.18
N LEU A 263 -18.65 17.87 -7.07
CA LEU A 263 -17.82 18.04 -5.86
C LEU A 263 -16.33 17.73 -6.13
N LEU A 264 -16.08 16.73 -6.96
CA LEU A 264 -14.74 16.30 -7.41
C LEU A 264 -14.27 17.04 -8.68
N SER A 265 -15.05 18.00 -9.16
CA SER A 265 -14.65 18.83 -10.30
C SER A 265 -13.57 19.83 -9.88
N PRO A 266 -12.70 20.28 -10.81
CA PRO A 266 -11.68 21.27 -10.53
C PRO A 266 -12.25 22.52 -9.83
N VAL A 267 -13.48 22.94 -10.17
CA VAL A 267 -14.15 24.13 -9.62
C VAL A 267 -14.62 23.93 -8.17
N GLY A 268 -15.18 22.76 -7.85
CA GLY A 268 -15.58 22.41 -6.48
C GLY A 268 -14.37 22.23 -5.54
N GLY A 269 -13.32 21.58 -6.05
CA GLY A 269 -12.03 21.48 -5.37
C GLY A 269 -11.34 22.84 -5.19
N LEU A 270 -11.39 23.73 -6.20
CA LEU A 270 -10.85 25.09 -6.13
C LEU A 270 -11.51 25.93 -5.04
N GLN A 271 -12.82 25.79 -4.81
CA GLN A 271 -13.51 26.54 -3.78
C GLN A 271 -13.12 26.06 -2.36
N LEU A 272 -13.04 24.75 -2.14
CA LEU A 272 -12.56 24.18 -0.88
C LEU A 272 -11.08 24.54 -0.60
N LEU A 273 -10.25 24.55 -1.65
CA LEU A 273 -8.86 25.02 -1.57
C LEU A 273 -8.76 26.52 -1.29
N SER A 274 -9.69 27.34 -1.81
CA SER A 274 -9.77 28.76 -1.52
C SER A 274 -10.08 29.01 -0.04
N ASP A 275 -11.08 28.30 0.50
CA ASP A 275 -11.49 28.46 1.89
C ASP A 275 -10.39 27.95 2.86
N ALA A 276 -9.69 26.85 2.52
CA ALA A 276 -8.51 26.38 3.26
C ALA A 276 -7.29 27.32 3.18
N LYS A 277 -7.11 27.99 2.04
CA LYS A 277 -6.08 29.01 1.84
C LYS A 277 -6.35 30.25 2.69
N GLU A 278 -7.61 30.68 2.80
CA GLU A 278 -8.00 31.79 3.69
C GLU A 278 -7.69 31.48 5.16
N ILE A 279 -7.93 30.26 5.62
CA ILE A 279 -7.55 29.80 6.97
C ILE A 279 -6.03 29.83 7.15
N LEU A 280 -5.28 29.30 6.18
CA LEU A 280 -3.81 29.26 6.23
C LEU A 280 -3.20 30.67 6.25
N ASP A 281 -3.75 31.59 5.46
CA ASP A 281 -3.28 32.98 5.40
C ASP A 281 -3.62 33.73 6.68
N ALA A 282 -4.79 33.47 7.30
CA ALA A 282 -5.12 34.00 8.63
C ALA A 282 -4.15 33.49 9.72
N VAL A 283 -3.76 32.22 9.69
CA VAL A 283 -2.78 31.62 10.62
C VAL A 283 -1.37 32.19 10.40
N LYS A 284 -0.94 32.38 9.15
CA LYS A 284 0.36 33.00 8.83
C LYS A 284 0.43 34.44 9.31
N GLU A 285 -0.64 35.20 9.11
CA GLU A 285 -0.71 36.59 9.56
C GLU A 285 -0.71 36.71 11.09
N LEU A 286 -1.35 35.76 11.78
CA LEU A 286 -1.22 35.61 13.24
C LEU A 286 0.22 35.41 13.69
N LYS A 287 0.95 34.46 13.07
CA LYS A 287 2.36 34.20 13.38
C LYS A 287 3.24 35.42 13.15
N LYS A 288 3.02 36.13 12.03
CA LYS A 288 3.79 37.33 11.67
C LYS A 288 3.60 38.45 12.69
N GLN A 289 2.35 38.74 13.07
CA GLN A 289 2.06 39.80 14.04
C GLN A 289 2.47 39.43 15.47
N SER A 290 2.38 38.15 15.83
CA SER A 290 2.91 37.64 17.10
C SER A 290 4.45 37.79 17.19
N ALA A 291 5.17 37.47 16.11
CA ALA A 291 6.62 37.65 16.04
C ALA A 291 7.06 39.13 16.07
N GLN A 292 6.14 40.06 15.81
CA GLN A 292 6.38 41.50 15.79
C GLN A 292 6.05 42.18 17.12
N GLN A 293 5.37 41.47 18.03
CA GLN A 293 5.18 41.86 19.42
C GLN A 293 6.31 41.26 20.28
N ASN A 294 6.58 41.85 21.45
CA ASN A 294 7.71 41.50 22.31
C ASN A 294 7.74 39.98 22.66
N LYS A 295 8.91 39.42 22.98
CA LYS A 295 9.15 37.96 23.15
C LYS A 295 8.15 37.23 24.07
N GLU A 296 7.66 37.90 25.11
CA GLU A 296 6.63 37.36 26.04
C GLU A 296 5.29 37.09 25.33
N LYS A 297 4.83 38.00 24.46
CA LYS A 297 3.59 37.83 23.67
C LYS A 297 3.73 36.79 22.56
N ALA A 298 4.95 36.54 22.09
CA ALA A 298 5.23 35.48 21.13
C ALA A 298 5.08 34.08 21.76
N ASN A 299 5.48 33.91 23.02
CA ASN A 299 5.33 32.67 23.77
C ASN A 299 3.85 32.37 24.08
N GLU A 300 3.09 33.37 24.53
CA GLU A 300 1.64 33.26 24.76
C GLU A 300 0.88 32.89 23.47
N ALA A 301 1.23 33.50 22.34
CA ALA A 301 0.60 33.21 21.05
C ALA A 301 0.82 31.77 20.58
N ALA A 302 1.98 31.17 20.87
CA ALA A 302 2.25 29.77 20.56
C ALA A 302 1.32 28.85 21.36
N LEU A 303 1.16 29.10 22.67
CA LEU A 303 0.23 28.37 23.53
C LEU A 303 -1.22 28.52 23.03
N VAL A 304 -1.66 29.76 22.75
CA VAL A 304 -3.00 30.02 22.22
C VAL A 304 -3.23 29.32 20.88
N GLN A 305 -2.23 29.26 20.00
CA GLN A 305 -2.34 28.55 18.73
C GLN A 305 -2.59 27.05 18.94
N PHE A 306 -1.79 26.38 19.78
CA PHE A 306 -1.94 24.94 20.01
C PHE A 306 -3.25 24.61 20.71
N VAL A 307 -3.60 25.36 21.75
CA VAL A 307 -4.86 25.18 22.49
C VAL A 307 -6.05 25.43 21.57
N THR A 308 -6.07 26.53 20.81
CA THR A 308 -7.16 26.81 19.86
C THR A 308 -7.27 25.71 18.81
N THR A 309 -6.15 25.27 18.23
CA THR A 309 -6.14 24.20 17.23
C THR A 309 -6.69 22.91 17.83
N MET A 310 -6.30 22.57 19.07
CA MET A 310 -6.81 21.41 19.78
C MET A 310 -8.32 21.50 19.97
N LEU A 311 -8.82 22.62 20.50
CA LEU A 311 -10.24 22.83 20.79
C LEU A 311 -11.09 22.72 19.53
N VAL A 312 -10.63 23.27 18.40
CA VAL A 312 -11.35 23.25 17.12
C VAL A 312 -11.33 21.87 16.47
N GLN A 313 -10.21 21.15 16.52
CA GLN A 313 -10.06 19.87 15.84
C GLN A 313 -10.63 18.69 16.66
N PHE A 314 -10.73 18.82 17.98
CA PHE A 314 -11.37 17.81 18.84
C PHE A 314 -12.90 17.83 18.81
N GLU A 315 -13.51 18.85 18.22
CA GLU A 315 -14.96 18.93 18.13
C GLU A 315 -15.52 17.82 17.22
N ASP A 316 -16.30 16.92 17.83
CA ASP A 316 -16.96 15.76 17.20
C ASP A 316 -16.00 14.77 16.49
N ILE A 317 -14.71 14.77 16.83
CA ILE A 317 -13.74 13.87 16.17
C ILE A 317 -14.07 12.38 16.41
N LEU A 318 -14.53 12.03 17.61
CA LEU A 318 -14.96 10.67 17.90
C LEU A 318 -16.20 10.27 17.09
N GLY A 319 -17.12 11.21 16.83
CA GLY A 319 -18.26 10.97 15.94
C GLY A 319 -17.79 10.68 14.51
N LYS A 320 -16.85 11.48 14.00
CA LYS A 320 -16.23 11.30 12.67
C LYS A 320 -15.49 9.96 12.53
N ILE A 321 -14.65 9.60 13.51
CA ILE A 321 -13.94 8.31 13.52
C ILE A 321 -14.93 7.15 13.67
N SER A 322 -15.95 7.29 14.53
CA SER A 322 -17.00 6.27 14.69
C SER A 322 -17.78 6.05 13.40
N ASN A 323 -18.05 7.11 12.63
CA ASN A 323 -18.65 6.98 11.31
C ASN A 323 -17.72 6.18 10.38
N ALA A 324 -16.46 6.57 10.21
CA ALA A 324 -15.51 5.80 9.37
C ALA A 324 -15.42 4.30 9.75
N LEU A 325 -15.40 3.99 11.05
CA LEU A 325 -15.44 2.61 11.54
C LEU A 325 -16.71 1.86 11.10
N LYS A 326 -17.87 2.53 11.05
CA LYS A 326 -19.13 1.95 10.57
C LYS A 326 -19.10 1.68 9.06
N ALA A 327 -18.56 2.55 8.20
CA ALA A 327 -18.38 2.23 6.77
C ALA A 327 -17.54 0.98 6.60
N ILE A 328 -16.37 0.96 7.26
CA ILE A 328 -15.40 -0.12 7.11
C ILE A 328 -16.01 -1.44 7.61
N ALA A 329 -16.73 -1.40 8.74
CA ALA A 329 -17.48 -2.56 9.24
C ALA A 329 -18.55 -3.02 8.26
N THR A 330 -19.33 -2.10 7.69
CA THR A 330 -20.37 -2.41 6.70
C THR A 330 -19.79 -3.09 5.45
N LEU A 331 -18.63 -2.61 4.97
CA LEU A 331 -17.91 -3.17 3.83
C LEU A 331 -17.31 -4.56 4.15
N SER A 332 -16.76 -4.73 5.36
CA SER A 332 -16.26 -6.02 5.86
C SER A 332 -17.39 -7.06 5.99
N ASP A 333 -18.54 -6.66 6.52
CA ASP A 333 -19.74 -7.50 6.63
C ASP A 333 -20.29 -7.89 5.26
N MET A 334 -20.23 -6.97 4.29
CA MET A 334 -20.60 -7.27 2.90
C MET A 334 -19.71 -8.38 2.32
N PHE A 335 -18.38 -8.30 2.47
CA PHE A 335 -17.47 -9.36 2.00
C PHE A 335 -17.72 -10.69 2.71
N ASN A 336 -17.93 -10.68 4.02
CA ASN A 336 -18.32 -11.87 4.78
C ASN A 336 -19.61 -12.49 4.22
N ASN A 337 -20.61 -11.68 3.92
CA ASN A 337 -21.87 -12.15 3.37
C ASN A 337 -21.69 -12.78 1.99
N GLN A 338 -20.98 -12.09 1.09
CA GLN A 338 -20.69 -12.61 -0.24
C GLN A 338 -19.96 -13.96 -0.13
N GLY A 339 -18.92 -14.04 0.70
CA GLY A 339 -18.18 -15.27 0.95
C GLY A 339 -19.06 -16.42 1.46
N ARG A 340 -20.01 -16.14 2.38
CA ARG A 340 -20.98 -17.12 2.90
C ARG A 340 -21.99 -17.55 1.84
N THR A 341 -22.56 -16.61 1.09
CA THR A 341 -23.51 -16.92 0.01
C THR A 341 -22.89 -17.80 -1.06
N TYR A 342 -21.64 -17.52 -1.47
CA TYR A 342 -20.93 -18.37 -2.42
C TYR A 342 -20.71 -19.80 -1.87
N LYS A 343 -20.35 -19.94 -0.59
CA LYS A 343 -20.23 -21.25 0.07
C LYS A 343 -21.57 -21.98 0.13
N GLU A 344 -22.66 -21.28 0.42
CA GLU A 344 -24.00 -21.85 0.48
C GLU A 344 -24.43 -22.38 -0.90
N ILE A 345 -24.28 -21.59 -1.96
CA ILE A 345 -24.58 -22.03 -3.33
C ILE A 345 -23.71 -23.24 -3.68
N GLY A 346 -22.40 -23.19 -3.39
CA GLY A 346 -21.48 -24.29 -3.68
C GLY A 346 -21.88 -25.59 -2.97
N LYS A 347 -22.28 -25.50 -1.70
CA LYS A 347 -22.79 -26.63 -0.92
C LYS A 347 -24.05 -27.24 -1.56
N VAL A 348 -25.01 -26.39 -1.95
CA VAL A 348 -26.22 -26.85 -2.65
C VAL A 348 -25.84 -27.58 -3.94
N LEU A 349 -24.94 -27.03 -4.77
CA LEU A 349 -24.52 -27.70 -6.01
C LEU A 349 -23.85 -29.06 -5.74
N VAL A 350 -23.01 -29.18 -4.70
CA VAL A 350 -22.35 -30.45 -4.33
C VAL A 350 -23.38 -31.49 -3.87
N GLU A 351 -24.30 -31.12 -2.97
CA GLU A 351 -25.38 -32.01 -2.50
C GLU A 351 -26.23 -32.50 -3.67
N MET A 352 -26.55 -31.59 -4.60
CA MET A 352 -27.30 -31.90 -5.81
C MET A 352 -26.61 -32.91 -6.70
N ALA A 353 -25.28 -32.89 -6.84
CA ALA A 353 -24.58 -33.90 -7.64
C ALA A 353 -24.78 -35.32 -7.09
N THR A 354 -24.92 -35.47 -5.77
CA THR A 354 -25.05 -36.76 -5.11
C THR A 354 -26.46 -37.34 -5.07
N ASP A 355 -27.51 -36.52 -5.22
CA ASP A 355 -28.91 -36.98 -5.20
C ASP A 355 -29.41 -37.31 -6.62
N ALA A 356 -29.66 -38.59 -6.90
CA ALA A 356 -30.16 -39.07 -8.19
C ALA A 356 -31.60 -38.62 -8.51
N ASN A 357 -32.37 -38.18 -7.51
CA ASN A 357 -33.74 -37.67 -7.67
C ASN A 357 -33.82 -36.14 -7.73
N SER A 358 -32.69 -35.45 -7.58
CA SER A 358 -32.62 -33.98 -7.72
C SER A 358 -32.57 -33.62 -9.21
N ASP A 359 -33.53 -32.81 -9.65
CA ASP A 359 -33.60 -32.30 -11.02
C ASP A 359 -33.52 -30.77 -11.00
N LEU A 360 -32.79 -30.19 -11.96
CA LEU A 360 -32.63 -28.73 -12.10
C LEU A 360 -33.67 -28.10 -13.02
N VAL A 361 -34.48 -28.93 -13.67
CA VAL A 361 -35.51 -28.50 -14.61
C VAL A 361 -36.78 -28.14 -13.83
N GLY A 362 -36.91 -26.86 -13.49
CA GLY A 362 -38.13 -26.28 -12.95
C GLY A 362 -38.44 -24.96 -13.65
N ASP A 363 -39.73 -24.69 -13.89
CA ASP A 363 -40.25 -23.64 -14.80
C ASP A 363 -39.77 -22.20 -14.56
N ASN A 364 -38.94 -21.92 -13.55
CA ASN A 364 -38.48 -20.57 -13.21
C ASN A 364 -37.05 -20.49 -12.60
N LEU A 365 -36.24 -21.55 -12.66
CA LEU A 365 -34.88 -21.53 -12.07
C LEU A 365 -33.88 -20.76 -12.95
N LYS A 366 -33.98 -20.94 -14.27
CA LYS A 366 -33.17 -20.21 -15.26
C LYS A 366 -33.34 -18.69 -15.10
N ASP A 367 -34.59 -18.23 -15.04
CA ASP A 367 -34.93 -16.82 -14.84
C ASP A 367 -34.41 -16.33 -13.49
N ALA A 368 -34.52 -17.14 -12.43
CA ALA A 368 -33.97 -16.78 -11.13
C ALA A 368 -32.43 -16.66 -11.13
N ILE A 369 -31.72 -17.51 -11.86
CA ILE A 369 -30.25 -17.39 -12.03
C ILE A 369 -29.93 -16.08 -12.75
N GLU A 370 -30.63 -15.81 -13.85
CA GLU A 370 -30.42 -14.64 -14.68
C GLU A 370 -30.69 -13.33 -13.92
N ASP A 371 -31.83 -13.24 -13.24
CA ASP A 371 -32.24 -12.05 -12.49
C ASP A 371 -31.29 -11.76 -11.32
N ASN A 372 -30.97 -12.78 -10.52
CA ASN A 372 -30.11 -12.59 -9.34
C ASN A 372 -28.67 -12.25 -9.74
N LEU A 373 -28.09 -12.93 -10.73
CA LEU A 373 -26.73 -12.64 -11.18
C LEU A 373 -26.64 -11.28 -11.87
N LYS A 374 -27.60 -10.90 -12.72
CA LYS A 374 -27.65 -9.56 -13.31
C LYS A 374 -27.75 -8.48 -12.25
N ALA A 375 -28.62 -8.66 -11.25
CA ALA A 375 -28.75 -7.72 -10.14
C ALA A 375 -27.42 -7.59 -9.37
N THR A 376 -26.81 -8.70 -8.96
CA THR A 376 -25.53 -8.70 -8.25
C THR A 376 -24.41 -8.05 -9.06
N ILE A 377 -24.30 -8.36 -10.35
CA ILE A 377 -23.32 -7.74 -11.25
C ILE A 377 -23.49 -6.23 -11.28
N GLY A 378 -24.71 -5.74 -11.50
CA GLY A 378 -24.98 -4.30 -11.57
C GLY A 378 -24.63 -3.58 -10.26
N GLU A 379 -24.81 -4.23 -9.12
CA GLU A 379 -24.43 -3.68 -7.82
C GLU A 379 -22.91 -3.69 -7.59
N ILE A 380 -22.20 -4.73 -8.03
CA ILE A 380 -20.73 -4.80 -7.95
C ILE A 380 -20.06 -3.76 -8.86
N GLU A 381 -20.62 -3.48 -10.03
CA GLU A 381 -20.14 -2.41 -10.92
C GLU A 381 -20.27 -1.03 -10.27
N LYS A 382 -21.40 -0.76 -9.60
CA LYS A 382 -21.56 0.48 -8.84
C LYS A 382 -20.56 0.58 -7.69
N LEU A 383 -20.32 -0.52 -6.95
CA LEU A 383 -19.32 -0.57 -5.87
C LEU A 383 -17.91 -0.31 -6.40
N HIS A 384 -17.54 -0.90 -7.53
CA HIS A 384 -16.27 -0.68 -8.20
C HIS A 384 -16.04 0.81 -8.47
N ASP A 385 -17.00 1.48 -9.09
CA ASP A 385 -16.87 2.88 -9.48
C ASP A 385 -16.73 3.80 -8.26
N MET A 386 -17.47 3.49 -7.18
CA MET A 386 -17.35 4.20 -5.90
C MET A 386 -15.97 4.03 -5.26
N ALA A 387 -15.45 2.80 -5.20
CA ALA A 387 -14.15 2.50 -4.61
C ALA A 387 -12.99 3.11 -5.42
N ALA A 388 -13.07 3.07 -6.75
CA ALA A 388 -12.08 3.69 -7.64
C ALA A 388 -12.09 5.23 -7.51
N GLY A 389 -13.27 5.83 -7.40
CA GLY A 389 -13.42 7.26 -7.15
C GLY A 389 -12.78 7.70 -5.83
N PHE A 390 -12.99 6.93 -4.76
CA PHE A 390 -12.38 7.18 -3.46
C PHE A 390 -10.84 7.14 -3.51
N ALA A 391 -10.25 6.05 -4.06
CA ALA A 391 -8.79 5.93 -4.16
C ALA A 391 -8.18 7.07 -4.99
N THR A 392 -8.83 7.42 -6.10
CA THR A 392 -8.40 8.52 -6.98
C THR A 392 -8.46 9.88 -6.29
N ALA A 393 -9.47 10.13 -5.45
CA ALA A 393 -9.63 11.39 -4.73
C ALA A 393 -8.48 11.63 -3.74
N ILE A 394 -8.03 10.59 -3.04
CA ILE A 394 -6.88 10.68 -2.12
C ILE A 394 -5.57 10.96 -2.89
N LEU A 395 -5.39 10.33 -4.06
CA LEU A 395 -4.17 10.47 -4.86
C LEU A 395 -4.01 11.83 -5.56
N LYS A 396 -5.10 12.58 -5.78
CA LYS A 396 -5.08 13.88 -6.50
C LYS A 396 -4.88 15.09 -5.60
N GLU A 397 -4.56 14.92 -4.32
CA GLU A 397 -4.56 16.01 -3.34
C GLU A 397 -3.26 16.88 -3.36
N PRO A 398 -3.37 18.23 -3.32
CA PRO A 398 -2.22 19.14 -3.32
C PRO A 398 -1.27 19.02 -2.13
N THR A 399 -1.74 18.58 -0.95
CA THR A 399 -0.87 18.38 0.24
C THR A 399 0.14 17.24 0.03
N MET A 400 -0.26 16.19 -0.68
CA MET A 400 0.61 15.10 -1.13
C MET A 400 1.65 15.58 -2.14
N LEU A 401 1.23 16.38 -3.12
CA LEU A 401 2.13 17.05 -4.06
C LEU A 401 3.07 18.06 -3.37
N SER A 402 2.63 18.71 -2.27
CA SER A 402 3.43 19.67 -1.52
C SER A 402 4.41 19.01 -0.54
N MET A 403 4.09 17.84 0.03
CA MET A 403 5.06 17.03 0.78
C MET A 403 6.15 16.47 -0.12
N LEU A 404 5.77 15.98 -1.31
CA LEU A 404 6.70 15.63 -2.38
C LEU A 404 7.57 16.84 -2.80
N ARG A 405 7.02 18.05 -2.85
CA ARG A 405 7.78 19.28 -3.18
C ARG A 405 8.62 19.85 -2.03
N LEU A 406 8.24 19.66 -0.76
CA LEU A 406 8.97 20.18 0.41
C LEU A 406 10.25 19.37 0.67
N VAL A 407 10.19 18.05 0.46
CA VAL A 407 11.34 17.15 0.48
C VAL A 407 12.37 17.53 -0.61
N PHE A 408 11.90 17.94 -1.79
CA PHE A 408 12.76 18.41 -2.89
C PHE A 408 13.39 19.81 -2.67
N ASN A 409 12.74 20.69 -1.91
CA ASN A 409 13.19 22.08 -1.76
C ASN A 409 14.17 22.31 -0.60
N VAL A 410 14.08 21.54 0.49
CA VAL A 410 14.98 21.68 1.67
C VAL A 410 16.41 21.25 1.34
N THR A 411 16.59 20.27 0.46
CA THR A 411 17.88 19.79 -0.07
C THR A 411 18.63 20.89 -0.85
N SER A 412 17.91 21.83 -1.47
CA SER A 412 18.50 22.92 -2.26
C SER A 412 18.97 24.13 -1.43
N LEU A 413 18.42 24.31 -0.23
CA LEU A 413 18.65 25.48 0.62
C LEU A 413 19.86 25.33 1.55
N ILE A 414 20.15 24.11 2.02
CA ILE A 414 21.30 23.84 2.91
C ILE A 414 22.63 23.92 2.15
N ALA A 415 22.62 23.67 0.84
CA ALA A 415 23.80 23.78 -0.03
C ALA A 415 24.31 25.22 -0.22
N ARG A 416 23.57 26.26 0.19
CA ARG A 416 23.94 27.67 -0.03
C ARG A 416 24.56 28.40 1.16
N ASP A 417 24.46 27.89 2.40
CA ASP A 417 24.73 28.70 3.61
C ASP A 417 25.97 28.31 4.46
N SER A 418 26.84 27.39 4.03
CA SER A 418 28.01 26.97 4.84
C SER A 418 29.31 27.78 4.65
N VAL A 419 29.22 29.09 4.37
CA VAL A 419 30.42 29.95 4.19
C VAL A 419 30.93 30.63 5.48
N THR A 420 30.20 30.61 6.61
CA THR A 420 30.53 31.50 7.76
C THR A 420 30.94 30.83 9.07
N GLY A 421 31.34 29.55 9.02
CA GLY A 421 32.32 28.99 9.94
C GLY A 421 32.20 29.32 11.43
N LYS A 422 31.05 29.08 12.08
CA LYS A 422 30.91 29.00 13.55
C LYS A 422 29.76 28.05 13.93
N GLY A 423 29.95 26.75 13.75
CA GLY A 423 28.83 25.77 13.81
C GLY A 423 29.07 24.48 14.59
N LEU A 424 30.15 24.32 15.36
CA LEU A 424 30.55 22.98 15.82
C LEU A 424 29.67 22.37 16.93
N VAL A 425 29.02 23.18 17.78
CA VAL A 425 28.21 22.67 18.92
C VAL A 425 26.71 22.58 18.60
N GLY A 426 26.20 23.45 17.71
CA GLY A 426 24.85 23.35 17.15
C GLY A 426 24.72 22.19 16.14
N ALA A 427 25.78 21.92 15.37
CA ALA A 427 25.84 20.75 14.49
C ALA A 427 25.79 19.43 15.26
N LEU A 428 26.37 19.36 16.47
CA LEU A 428 26.40 18.12 17.27
C LEU A 428 25.04 17.78 17.91
N ARG A 429 24.24 18.79 18.31
CA ARG A 429 22.87 18.57 18.82
C ARG A 429 21.84 18.35 17.71
N LEU A 430 22.03 18.99 16.56
CA LEU A 430 21.27 18.70 15.34
C LEU A 430 21.58 17.27 14.84
N HIS A 431 22.83 16.82 14.93
CA HIS A 431 23.26 15.45 14.62
C HIS A 431 22.56 14.40 15.49
N ILE A 432 22.36 14.65 16.79
CA ILE A 432 21.65 13.74 17.71
C ILE A 432 20.12 13.74 17.47
N CYS A 433 19.53 14.88 17.12
CA CYS A 433 18.10 14.99 16.79
C CYS A 433 17.78 14.35 15.42
N ILE A 434 18.69 14.50 14.45
CA ILE A 434 18.68 13.78 13.16
C ILE A 434 18.81 12.28 13.40
N LYS A 435 19.67 11.82 14.33
CA LYS A 435 19.84 10.39 14.67
C LYS A 435 18.57 9.71 15.20
N LYS A 436 17.70 10.45 15.92
CA LYS A 436 16.42 9.92 16.44
C LYS A 436 15.26 9.99 15.44
N ILE A 437 15.27 10.95 14.52
CA ILE A 437 14.39 10.96 13.34
C ILE A 437 14.83 9.88 12.34
N ARG A 438 16.14 9.55 12.29
CA ARG A 438 16.72 8.47 11.49
C ARG A 438 16.18 7.10 11.84
N LEU A 439 15.89 6.79 13.10
CA LEU A 439 15.36 5.47 13.54
C LEU A 439 13.87 5.23 13.21
N SER A 440 13.13 6.25 12.80
CA SER A 440 11.76 6.12 12.25
C SER A 440 11.69 6.41 10.74
N LEU A 441 12.84 6.73 10.14
CA LEU A 441 13.13 6.84 8.71
C LEU A 441 14.31 5.90 8.33
N THR A 442 14.54 4.85 9.10
CA THR A 442 15.80 4.09 9.04
C THR A 442 15.87 3.38 7.70
N PRO A 443 16.97 3.54 6.95
CA PRO A 443 17.27 2.65 5.84
C PRO A 443 17.18 1.20 6.36
N SER A 444 16.20 0.44 5.88
CA SER A 444 16.10 -0.98 6.21
C SER A 444 17.25 -1.71 5.53
N LEU A 445 17.77 -2.78 6.15
CA LEU A 445 18.79 -3.59 5.52
C LEU A 445 18.19 -4.22 4.25
N ALA A 446 18.66 -3.78 3.09
CA ALA A 446 18.24 -4.29 1.79
C ALA A 446 19.02 -5.55 1.42
N HIS A 447 20.32 -5.58 1.71
CA HIS A 447 21.16 -6.76 1.53
C HIS A 447 22.44 -6.71 2.35
N ALA A 448 23.07 -7.86 2.54
CA ALA A 448 24.41 -7.99 3.08
C ALA A 448 25.21 -8.95 2.19
N TYR A 449 26.42 -8.55 1.78
CA TYR A 449 27.30 -9.32 0.91
C TYR A 449 28.64 -9.56 1.60
N GLU A 450 29.16 -10.78 1.57
CA GLU A 450 30.54 -11.07 2.00
C GLU A 450 31.50 -10.89 0.80
N ALA A 451 32.57 -10.14 1.00
CA ALA A 451 33.68 -9.99 0.07
C ALA A 451 34.87 -10.85 0.52
N TRP A 452 35.50 -11.52 -0.44
CA TRP A 452 36.61 -12.46 -0.24
C TRP A 452 37.81 -12.03 -1.08
N ASN A 453 39.02 -12.28 -0.57
CA ASN A 453 40.23 -12.08 -1.35
C ASN A 453 40.49 -13.34 -2.20
N ASP A 454 40.35 -13.21 -3.51
CA ASP A 454 40.47 -14.32 -4.47
C ASP A 454 41.85 -15.00 -4.46
N GLU A 455 42.93 -14.26 -4.14
CA GLU A 455 44.29 -14.83 -4.13
C GLU A 455 44.61 -15.62 -2.86
N SER A 456 44.03 -15.22 -1.72
CA SER A 456 44.32 -15.81 -0.41
C SER A 456 43.20 -16.68 0.16
N ASP A 457 42.04 -16.73 -0.50
CA ASP A 457 40.81 -17.41 -0.05
C ASP A 457 40.42 -17.04 1.40
N THR A 458 40.65 -15.77 1.76
CA THR A 458 40.35 -15.24 3.09
C THR A 458 39.26 -14.18 3.01
N PHE A 459 38.36 -14.18 3.99
CA PHE A 459 37.36 -13.13 4.17
C PHE A 459 38.03 -11.75 4.25
N ALA A 460 37.51 -10.80 3.47
CA ALA A 460 38.00 -9.42 3.44
C ALA A 460 37.10 -8.50 4.27
N PHE A 461 35.83 -8.38 3.91
CA PHE A 461 34.85 -7.54 4.61
C PHE A 461 33.40 -7.93 4.23
N THR A 462 32.42 -7.42 4.98
CA THR A 462 31.00 -7.50 4.66
C THR A 462 30.50 -6.14 4.20
N THR A 463 29.89 -6.05 3.02
CA THR A 463 29.13 -4.88 2.56
C THR A 463 27.69 -4.99 3.02
N LEU A 464 27.22 -4.04 3.81
CA LEU A 464 25.81 -3.86 4.17
C LEU A 464 25.20 -2.79 3.28
N VAL A 465 24.12 -3.10 2.58
CA VAL A 465 23.34 -2.17 1.76
C VAL A 465 22.00 -1.91 2.43
N PHE A 466 21.66 -0.65 2.61
CA PHE A 466 20.41 -0.20 3.22
C PHE A 466 19.54 0.59 2.25
N SER A 467 18.22 0.61 2.46
CA SER A 467 17.28 1.41 1.66
C SER A 467 16.25 2.14 2.51
N ASP A 468 16.05 3.42 2.23
CA ASP A 468 14.98 4.23 2.85
C ASP A 468 13.66 4.18 2.04
N GLY A 469 13.59 3.28 1.05
CA GLY A 469 12.47 3.17 0.11
C GLY A 469 12.59 4.07 -1.12
N SER A 470 13.50 5.03 -1.13
CA SER A 470 13.79 5.93 -2.27
C SER A 470 15.20 5.70 -2.84
N ASP A 471 16.21 5.61 -1.98
CA ASP A 471 17.63 5.50 -2.32
C ASP A 471 18.30 4.32 -1.60
N TYR A 472 19.54 4.02 -2.00
CA TYR A 472 20.38 3.01 -1.36
C TYR A 472 21.65 3.61 -0.75
N TYR A 473 22.10 3.01 0.35
CA TYR A 473 23.28 3.39 1.10
C TYR A 473 24.12 2.15 1.39
N TYR A 474 25.44 2.27 1.49
CA TYR A 474 26.32 1.12 1.80
C TYR A 474 27.31 1.39 2.93
N SER A 475 27.75 0.33 3.61
CA SER A 475 28.87 0.37 4.55
C SER A 475 29.65 -0.95 4.52
N ASN A 476 30.98 -0.89 4.59
CA ASN A 476 31.83 -2.09 4.64
C ASN A 476 32.36 -2.32 6.05
N HIS A 477 32.38 -3.58 6.50
CA HIS A 477 32.77 -3.98 7.85
C HIS A 477 33.73 -5.16 7.86
N SER A 478 34.73 -5.13 8.73
CA SER A 478 35.66 -6.26 8.92
C SER A 478 35.05 -7.45 9.64
N ASP A 479 33.82 -7.33 10.13
CA ASP A 479 33.11 -8.40 10.81
C ASP A 479 32.37 -9.28 9.81
N ARG A 480 32.61 -10.59 9.92
CA ARG A 480 31.92 -11.61 9.11
C ARG A 480 30.61 -12.08 9.73
N ARG A 481 30.51 -12.10 11.06
CA ARG A 481 29.34 -12.60 11.79
C ARG A 481 28.77 -11.51 12.69
N PHE A 482 27.53 -11.13 12.41
CA PHE A 482 26.72 -10.24 13.23
C PHE A 482 25.82 -11.08 14.14
N SER A 483 25.55 -10.62 15.37
CA SER A 483 24.79 -11.40 16.36
C SER A 483 23.29 -11.43 16.04
N ASN A 484 22.77 -10.39 15.39
CA ASN A 484 21.40 -10.27 14.89
C ASN A 484 21.29 -9.16 13.82
N ASP A 485 20.09 -8.95 13.27
CA ASP A 485 19.84 -7.88 12.30
C ASP A 485 19.84 -6.47 12.96
N ASP A 486 19.61 -6.37 14.27
CA ASP A 486 19.72 -5.10 15.00
C ASP A 486 21.16 -4.57 15.01
N ASP A 487 22.15 -5.48 15.12
CA ASP A 487 23.57 -5.14 15.01
C ASP A 487 23.89 -4.60 13.62
N LYS A 488 23.32 -5.19 12.55
CA LYS A 488 23.52 -4.70 11.18
C LYS A 488 22.85 -3.33 10.96
N LEU A 489 21.65 -3.14 11.49
CA LEU A 489 20.90 -1.87 11.41
C LEU A 489 21.62 -0.74 12.14
N SER A 490 22.44 -1.03 13.15
CA SER A 490 23.26 -0.03 13.86
C SER A 490 24.23 0.73 12.94
N PHE A 491 24.59 0.14 11.78
CA PHE A 491 25.50 0.73 10.81
C PHE A 491 24.81 1.59 9.74
N ALA A 492 23.48 1.56 9.64
CA ALA A 492 22.72 2.32 8.64
C ALA A 492 22.97 3.84 8.73
N ASP A 493 23.20 4.35 9.95
CA ASP A 493 23.50 5.77 10.19
C ASP A 493 24.85 6.24 9.62
N GLN A 494 25.77 5.30 9.38
CA GLN A 494 27.13 5.57 8.89
C GLN A 494 27.28 5.15 7.42
N ALA A 495 26.24 4.58 6.83
CA ALA A 495 26.24 4.16 5.45
C ALA A 495 26.30 5.36 4.50
N ILE A 496 27.11 5.22 3.46
CA ILE A 496 27.38 6.22 2.44
C ILE A 496 26.31 6.09 1.35
N LEU A 497 25.72 7.21 0.94
CA LEU A 497 24.75 7.25 -0.16
C LEU A 497 25.39 6.71 -1.44
N ILE A 498 24.71 5.77 -2.08
CA ILE A 498 25.08 5.26 -3.39
C ILE A 498 24.48 6.21 -4.44
N PRO A 499 25.27 6.86 -5.30
CA PRO A 499 24.75 7.75 -6.33
C PRO A 499 23.76 7.01 -7.24
N ARG A 500 22.61 7.60 -7.56
CA ARG A 500 21.64 6.99 -8.49
C ARG A 500 22.25 6.67 -9.85
N SER A 501 23.21 7.47 -10.32
CA SER A 501 23.96 7.19 -11.56
C SER A 501 24.70 5.84 -11.54
N TYR A 502 25.01 5.31 -10.36
CA TYR A 502 25.66 4.01 -10.21
C TYR A 502 24.71 2.86 -10.55
N TYR A 503 23.42 2.91 -10.16
CA TYR A 503 22.50 1.76 -10.21
C TYR A 503 21.14 2.01 -10.90
N GLN A 504 20.80 3.25 -11.25
CA GLN A 504 19.55 3.64 -11.92
C GLN A 504 19.85 4.37 -13.24
N PRO A 505 19.78 3.68 -14.39
CA PRO A 505 20.02 4.30 -15.68
C PRO A 505 18.82 5.15 -16.13
N SER A 506 19.09 6.09 -17.04
CA SER A 506 18.01 6.74 -17.80
C SER A 506 17.43 5.75 -18.83
N PRO A 507 16.10 5.64 -18.95
CA PRO A 507 15.50 4.68 -19.85
C PRO A 507 15.73 5.06 -21.32
N LEU A 508 16.16 4.09 -22.14
CA LEU A 508 16.32 4.28 -23.57
C LEU A 508 14.95 4.45 -24.27
N PRO A 509 14.86 5.22 -25.37
CA PRO A 509 13.57 5.56 -25.99
C PRO A 509 12.76 4.36 -26.49
N HIS A 510 13.42 3.27 -26.90
CA HIS A 510 12.75 2.07 -27.43
C HIS A 510 12.24 1.13 -26.34
N PHE A 511 12.63 1.33 -25.07
CA PHE A 511 12.12 0.50 -23.98
C PHE A 511 10.61 0.68 -23.79
N HIS A 512 9.92 -0.46 -23.74
CA HIS A 512 8.51 -0.50 -23.41
C HIS A 512 8.31 -0.11 -21.95
N ARG A 513 7.58 0.98 -21.68
CA ARG A 513 7.23 1.38 -20.31
C ARG A 513 6.01 0.60 -19.82
N ALA A 514 6.11 0.08 -18.61
CA ALA A 514 4.97 -0.56 -17.96
C ALA A 514 3.82 0.44 -17.74
N LEU A 515 2.60 -0.06 -17.66
CA LEU A 515 1.41 0.75 -17.38
C LEU A 515 1.52 1.43 -16.00
N PRO A 516 1.00 2.66 -15.82
CA PRO A 516 1.00 3.34 -14.52
C PRO A 516 0.31 2.55 -13.41
N ILE A 517 -0.66 1.71 -13.78
CA ILE A 517 -1.25 0.68 -12.91
C ILE A 517 -0.73 -0.66 -13.40
N LEU A 518 0.11 -1.31 -12.60
CA LEU A 518 0.72 -2.58 -12.98
C LEU A 518 -0.36 -3.68 -13.07
N PRO A 519 -0.33 -4.53 -14.11
CA PRO A 519 -1.22 -5.69 -14.19
C PRO A 519 -1.10 -6.59 -12.96
N ALA A 520 -2.17 -7.33 -12.63
CA ALA A 520 -2.11 -8.31 -11.54
C ALA A 520 -1.02 -9.38 -11.78
N LYS A 521 -0.49 -9.96 -10.70
CA LYS A 521 0.68 -10.87 -10.74
C LYS A 521 1.90 -10.22 -11.45
N THR A 522 2.21 -8.96 -11.19
CA THR A 522 3.45 -8.32 -11.67
C THR A 522 4.46 -8.29 -10.52
N TYR A 523 5.64 -8.83 -10.77
CA TYR A 523 6.81 -8.70 -9.92
C TYR A 523 7.68 -7.57 -10.45
N VAL A 524 8.09 -6.64 -9.59
CA VAL A 524 9.04 -5.59 -9.95
C VAL A 524 10.42 -6.01 -9.46
N LYS A 525 11.29 -6.48 -10.36
CA LYS A 525 12.69 -6.75 -10.07
C LYS A 525 13.40 -5.41 -9.87
N LYS A 526 13.62 -5.04 -8.61
CA LYS A 526 14.45 -3.89 -8.24
C LYS A 526 15.91 -4.30 -8.25
N PHE A 527 16.77 -3.46 -8.83
CA PHE A 527 18.21 -3.66 -8.78
C PHE A 527 18.76 -3.09 -7.47
N VAL A 528 19.14 -3.99 -6.57
CA VAL A 528 19.86 -3.62 -5.34
C VAL A 528 21.35 -3.53 -5.70
N PRO A 529 22.05 -2.44 -5.30
CA PRO A 529 23.47 -2.32 -5.54
C PRO A 529 24.27 -3.51 -4.98
N PRO A 530 25.25 -4.04 -5.72
CA PRO A 530 26.06 -5.20 -5.33
C PRO A 530 27.15 -4.80 -4.31
N ILE A 531 28.15 -5.68 -4.11
CA ILE A 531 29.36 -5.38 -3.33
C ILE A 531 30.00 -4.09 -3.85
N ILE A 532 30.37 -3.20 -2.93
CA ILE A 532 31.07 -1.95 -3.23
C ILE A 532 32.44 -2.04 -2.57
N GLU A 533 33.45 -2.38 -3.35
CA GLU A 533 34.82 -2.60 -2.87
C GLU A 533 35.44 -1.33 -2.31
N SER A 534 35.24 -0.21 -3.00
CA SER A 534 35.74 1.08 -2.57
C SER A 534 34.83 2.22 -3.04
N PRO A 535 34.92 3.42 -2.43
CA PRO A 535 34.15 4.58 -2.87
C PRO A 535 34.42 4.97 -4.33
N GLU A 536 35.61 4.70 -4.85
CA GLU A 536 35.98 4.98 -6.24
C GLU A 536 35.12 4.18 -7.23
N SER A 537 34.67 2.97 -6.87
CA SER A 537 33.78 2.15 -7.70
C SER A 537 32.44 2.84 -8.00
N LEU A 538 31.98 3.75 -7.12
CA LEU A 538 30.74 4.50 -7.27
C LEU A 538 30.79 5.60 -8.34
N ALA A 539 31.98 5.94 -8.83
CA ALA A 539 32.14 6.87 -9.94
C ALA A 539 31.80 6.23 -11.30
N THR A 540 31.62 4.91 -11.34
CA THR A 540 31.26 4.17 -12.55
C THR A 540 29.75 4.07 -12.74
N THR A 541 29.31 3.72 -13.94
CA THR A 541 27.90 3.42 -14.27
C THR A 541 27.65 1.93 -14.44
N SER A 542 28.63 1.07 -14.12
CA SER A 542 28.64 -0.34 -14.50
C SER A 542 27.40 -1.11 -14.06
N VAL A 543 26.87 -0.84 -12.86
CA VAL A 543 25.66 -1.49 -12.33
C VAL A 543 24.40 -1.00 -13.06
N ALA A 544 24.30 0.30 -13.34
CA ALA A 544 23.24 0.89 -14.16
C ALA A 544 23.30 0.40 -15.62
N ASP A 545 24.50 0.19 -16.14
CA ASP A 545 24.74 -0.38 -17.46
C ASP A 545 24.30 -1.85 -17.52
N SER A 546 24.60 -2.66 -16.49
CA SER A 546 24.08 -4.02 -16.36
C SER A 546 22.56 -4.07 -16.30
N MET A 547 21.92 -3.14 -15.58
CA MET A 547 20.46 -3.05 -15.56
C MET A 547 19.90 -2.69 -16.94
N SER A 548 20.57 -1.79 -17.67
CA SER A 548 20.19 -1.44 -19.04
C SER A 548 20.36 -2.62 -20.00
N GLN A 549 21.43 -3.41 -19.83
CA GLN A 549 21.69 -4.61 -20.60
C GLN A 549 20.63 -5.68 -20.35
N GLU A 550 20.26 -5.95 -19.09
CA GLU A 550 19.19 -6.91 -18.80
C GLU A 550 17.84 -6.43 -19.36
N ALA A 551 17.54 -5.13 -19.24
CA ALA A 551 16.34 -4.54 -19.84
C ALA A 551 16.31 -4.70 -21.37
N GLU A 552 17.45 -4.51 -22.03
CA GLU A 552 17.64 -4.68 -23.46
C GLU A 552 17.43 -6.15 -23.89
N ILE A 553 17.96 -7.10 -23.12
CA ILE A 553 17.77 -8.54 -23.38
C ILE A 553 16.30 -8.89 -23.26
N TYR A 554 15.65 -8.50 -22.16
CA TYR A 554 14.22 -8.73 -21.98
C TYR A 554 13.39 -8.09 -23.09
N HIS A 555 13.70 -6.85 -23.47
CA HIS A 555 13.02 -6.16 -24.56
C HIS A 555 13.13 -6.97 -25.86
N ASN A 556 14.34 -7.40 -26.24
CA ASN A 556 14.59 -8.13 -27.47
C ASN A 556 13.93 -9.52 -27.49
N ILE A 557 14.05 -10.31 -26.41
CA ILE A 557 13.46 -11.65 -26.36
C ILE A 557 11.93 -11.61 -26.24
N SER A 558 11.38 -10.56 -25.63
CA SER A 558 9.91 -10.41 -25.45
C SER A 558 9.15 -10.22 -26.76
N GLN A 559 9.81 -9.74 -27.82
CA GLN A 559 9.23 -9.63 -29.16
C GLN A 559 8.87 -11.01 -29.74
N TYR A 560 9.53 -12.06 -29.25
CA TYR A 560 9.31 -13.46 -29.62
C TYR A 560 9.02 -14.28 -28.36
N SER A 561 7.90 -14.00 -27.71
CA SER A 561 7.55 -14.63 -26.43
C SER A 561 7.49 -16.17 -26.50
N HIS A 562 7.95 -16.83 -25.43
CA HIS A 562 7.90 -18.29 -25.29
C HIS A 562 7.38 -18.67 -23.89
N PRO A 563 6.53 -19.69 -23.74
CA PRO A 563 5.90 -20.04 -22.45
C PRO A 563 6.90 -20.42 -21.34
N ASN A 564 8.06 -20.95 -21.70
CA ASN A 564 9.14 -21.30 -20.75
C ASN A 564 10.16 -20.17 -20.50
N ILE A 565 9.88 -18.94 -20.93
CA ILE A 565 10.68 -17.75 -20.65
C ILE A 565 9.78 -16.71 -19.95
N CYS A 566 10.34 -16.03 -18.96
CA CYS A 566 9.62 -15.02 -18.18
C CYS A 566 8.95 -13.95 -19.05
N GLU A 567 7.67 -13.68 -18.79
CA GLU A 567 6.91 -12.63 -19.47
C GLU A 567 7.38 -11.25 -18.99
N TYR A 568 7.99 -10.49 -19.90
CA TYR A 568 8.39 -9.10 -19.69
C TYR A 568 7.22 -8.14 -19.92
N ARG A 569 6.97 -7.25 -18.95
CA ARG A 569 5.87 -6.28 -18.95
C ARG A 569 6.33 -4.83 -19.06
N GLY A 570 7.61 -4.60 -19.33
CA GLY A 570 8.21 -3.29 -19.50
C GLY A 570 9.06 -2.83 -18.32
N ILE A 571 9.58 -1.61 -18.44
CA ILE A 571 10.36 -0.95 -17.40
C ILE A 571 9.45 -0.16 -16.45
N TYR A 572 9.83 -0.11 -15.17
CA TYR A 572 9.24 0.77 -14.17
C TYR A 572 10.08 2.04 -14.05
N VAL A 573 9.46 3.21 -14.26
CA VAL A 573 10.15 4.52 -14.30
C VAL A 573 9.58 5.45 -13.24
N VAL A 574 10.47 6.01 -12.42
CA VAL A 574 10.15 7.03 -11.40
C VAL A 574 11.14 8.19 -11.57
N ASP A 575 10.65 9.42 -11.56
CA ASP A 575 11.46 10.64 -11.75
C ASP A 575 12.36 10.63 -13.01
N GLY A 576 11.91 9.93 -14.06
CA GLY A 576 12.67 9.80 -15.31
C GLY A 576 13.81 8.78 -15.27
N LEU A 577 14.00 8.05 -14.18
CA LEU A 577 15.00 6.98 -14.04
C LEU A 577 14.33 5.60 -14.06
N MET A 578 15.03 4.61 -14.62
CA MET A 578 14.59 3.22 -14.58
C MET A 578 14.87 2.64 -13.20
N VAL A 579 13.82 2.28 -12.46
CA VAL A 579 13.90 1.82 -11.07
C VAL A 579 13.67 0.31 -10.90
N GLY A 580 13.19 -0.36 -11.95
CA GLY A 580 13.04 -1.81 -11.96
C GLY A 580 12.48 -2.37 -13.27
N LEU A 581 12.52 -3.69 -13.39
CA LEU A 581 11.89 -4.43 -14.49
C LEU A 581 10.57 -5.01 -14.03
N CYS A 582 9.49 -4.77 -14.78
CA CYS A 582 8.20 -5.39 -14.53
C CYS A 582 8.17 -6.75 -15.23
N LEU A 583 8.14 -7.81 -14.44
CA LEU A 583 8.08 -9.19 -14.87
C LEU A 583 6.76 -9.82 -14.40
N ARG A 584 6.31 -10.88 -15.04
CA ARG A 584 5.22 -11.69 -14.47
C ARG A 584 5.70 -12.36 -13.18
N GLN A 585 4.85 -12.32 -12.16
CA GLN A 585 5.04 -13.02 -10.91
C GLN A 585 4.57 -14.47 -11.06
N TYR A 586 5.44 -15.40 -10.69
CA TYR A 586 5.20 -16.84 -10.63
C TYR A 586 5.21 -17.33 -9.17
N SER A 587 4.88 -18.59 -8.93
CA SER A 587 4.59 -19.09 -7.57
C SER A 587 5.83 -19.29 -6.70
N LYS A 588 6.77 -20.13 -7.14
CA LYS A 588 7.99 -20.47 -6.39
C LYS A 588 9.10 -20.95 -7.33
N THR A 589 10.35 -20.92 -6.88
CA THR A 589 11.47 -21.49 -7.65
C THR A 589 11.43 -23.02 -7.60
N LEU A 590 12.07 -23.69 -8.56
CA LEU A 590 12.23 -25.14 -8.56
C LEU A 590 12.98 -25.62 -7.31
N ASP A 591 14.02 -24.89 -6.89
CA ASP A 591 14.72 -25.12 -5.62
C ASP A 591 13.78 -25.13 -4.40
N GLN A 592 12.90 -24.13 -4.31
CA GLN A 592 11.93 -24.05 -3.21
C GLN A 592 10.89 -25.16 -3.29
N ALA A 593 10.40 -25.49 -4.48
CA ALA A 593 9.43 -26.57 -4.68
C ALA A 593 9.95 -27.92 -4.18
N VAL A 594 11.20 -28.24 -4.51
CA VAL A 594 11.85 -29.48 -4.05
C VAL A 594 12.05 -29.47 -2.53
N LYS A 595 12.50 -28.33 -1.96
CA LYS A 595 12.65 -28.19 -0.49
C LYS A 595 11.33 -28.32 0.26
N ASP A 596 10.24 -27.84 -0.32
CA ASP A 596 8.89 -27.95 0.24
C ASP A 596 8.29 -29.37 0.10
N GLY A 597 8.94 -30.26 -0.67
CA GLY A 597 8.46 -31.61 -0.95
C GLY A 597 7.33 -31.66 -1.98
N ASP A 598 7.23 -30.65 -2.86
CA ASP A 598 6.25 -30.64 -3.93
C ASP A 598 6.52 -31.76 -4.95
N ARG A 599 5.45 -32.30 -5.54
CA ARG A 599 5.58 -33.26 -6.63
C ARG A 599 5.99 -32.54 -7.91
N VAL A 600 7.21 -32.80 -8.36
CA VAL A 600 7.74 -32.31 -9.65
C VAL A 600 7.84 -33.45 -10.66
N ASP A 601 7.36 -33.21 -11.88
CA ASP A 601 7.58 -34.12 -13.01
C ASP A 601 8.92 -33.76 -13.68
N VAL A 602 9.95 -34.54 -13.40
CA VAL A 602 11.32 -34.30 -13.87
C VAL A 602 11.36 -34.15 -15.40
N GLU A 603 10.67 -34.99 -16.16
CA GLU A 603 10.72 -34.94 -17.62
C GLU A 603 10.01 -33.70 -18.17
N SER A 604 8.88 -33.32 -17.58
CA SER A 604 8.19 -32.07 -17.93
C SER A 604 9.05 -30.84 -17.65
N ILE A 605 9.70 -30.81 -16.49
CA ILE A 605 10.59 -29.71 -16.09
C ILE A 605 11.78 -29.61 -17.06
N ILE A 606 12.51 -30.70 -17.28
CA ILE A 606 13.69 -30.71 -18.15
C ILE A 606 13.31 -30.38 -19.59
N SER A 607 12.22 -30.94 -20.12
CA SER A 607 11.75 -30.64 -21.46
C SER A 607 11.34 -29.17 -21.62
N GLY A 608 10.66 -28.59 -20.62
CA GLY A 608 10.25 -27.20 -20.66
C GLY A 608 11.42 -26.22 -20.59
N ILE A 609 12.39 -26.46 -19.70
CA ILE A 609 13.62 -25.66 -19.64
C ILE A 609 14.37 -25.75 -20.97
N LYS A 610 14.54 -26.97 -21.52
CA LYS A 610 15.19 -27.16 -22.82
C LYS A 610 14.48 -26.39 -23.94
N SER A 611 13.15 -26.42 -23.98
CA SER A 611 12.38 -25.67 -24.98
C SER A 611 12.61 -24.16 -24.88
N GLY A 612 12.67 -23.63 -23.66
CA GLY A 612 13.01 -22.22 -23.42
C GLY A 612 14.43 -21.88 -23.87
N LEU A 613 15.41 -22.73 -23.57
CA LEU A 613 16.81 -22.55 -23.98
C LEU A 613 16.98 -22.61 -25.50
N ASP A 614 16.43 -23.63 -26.16
CA ASP A 614 16.48 -23.76 -27.62
C ASP A 614 15.89 -22.52 -28.31
N HIS A 615 14.82 -21.95 -27.74
CA HIS A 615 14.20 -20.71 -28.22
C HIS A 615 15.13 -19.51 -28.01
N LEU A 616 15.70 -19.35 -26.82
CA LEU A 616 16.65 -18.27 -26.51
C LEU A 616 17.88 -18.32 -27.44
N HIS A 617 18.43 -19.52 -27.67
CA HIS A 617 19.59 -19.73 -28.55
C HIS A 617 19.28 -19.37 -30.01
N LYS A 618 18.07 -19.66 -30.50
CA LYS A 618 17.61 -19.23 -31.83
C LYS A 618 17.56 -17.72 -31.99
N LEU A 619 17.31 -16.99 -30.90
CA LEU A 619 17.35 -15.53 -30.87
C LEU A 619 18.79 -14.97 -30.76
N GLY A 620 19.79 -15.86 -30.69
CA GLY A 620 21.21 -15.48 -30.66
C GLY A 620 21.75 -15.19 -29.26
N TYR A 621 21.05 -15.62 -28.21
CA TYR A 621 21.42 -15.37 -26.81
C TYR A 621 21.74 -16.67 -26.08
N VAL A 622 22.62 -16.59 -25.08
CA VAL A 622 22.93 -17.66 -24.10
C VAL A 622 22.52 -17.13 -22.74
N HIS A 623 21.80 -17.92 -21.94
CA HIS A 623 21.34 -17.51 -20.61
C HIS A 623 22.52 -17.31 -19.64
N GLY A 624 23.47 -18.23 -19.64
CA GLY A 624 24.72 -18.12 -18.88
C GLY A 624 24.65 -18.66 -17.45
N ASP A 625 23.49 -18.63 -16.79
CA ASP A 625 23.33 -19.09 -15.40
C ASP A 625 22.07 -19.95 -15.16
N ILE A 626 21.99 -21.12 -15.79
CA ILE A 626 20.88 -22.06 -15.59
C ILE A 626 21.10 -22.90 -14.33
N ASN A 627 20.25 -22.69 -13.32
CA ASN A 627 20.26 -23.43 -12.06
C ASN A 627 18.82 -23.46 -11.45
N PRO A 628 18.53 -24.30 -10.44
CA PRO A 628 17.18 -24.46 -9.89
C PRO A 628 16.55 -23.20 -9.28
N ARG A 629 17.35 -22.18 -8.93
CA ARG A 629 16.84 -20.90 -8.41
C ARG A 629 16.37 -19.96 -9.53
N ASN A 630 16.90 -20.14 -10.75
CA ASN A 630 16.55 -19.36 -11.93
C ASN A 630 15.44 -20.01 -12.78
N ILE A 631 14.82 -21.08 -12.25
CA ILE A 631 13.62 -21.71 -12.82
C ILE A 631 12.45 -21.47 -11.87
N MET A 632 11.46 -20.70 -12.31
CA MET A 632 10.20 -20.53 -11.59
C MET A 632 9.16 -21.53 -12.07
N LEU A 633 8.26 -21.95 -11.18
CA LEU A 633 7.11 -22.77 -11.50
C LEU A 633 5.83 -21.92 -11.47
N ASP A 634 5.08 -21.93 -12.56
CA ASP A 634 3.68 -21.52 -12.54
C ASP A 634 2.85 -22.74 -12.12
N LEU A 635 2.35 -22.77 -10.87
CA LEU A 635 1.61 -23.91 -10.30
C LEU A 635 0.16 -24.00 -10.81
N ASP A 636 -0.19 -23.23 -11.84
CA ASP A 636 -1.41 -23.43 -12.61
C ASP A 636 -1.23 -24.70 -13.48
N GLU A 637 -2.12 -25.70 -13.37
CA GLU A 637 -2.00 -26.97 -14.12
C GLU A 637 -2.18 -26.77 -15.64
N PRO A 638 -1.27 -27.29 -16.50
CA PRO A 638 -0.06 -28.06 -16.14
C PRO A 638 1.08 -27.17 -15.65
N THR A 639 1.84 -27.64 -14.65
CA THR A 639 3.02 -26.91 -14.13
C THR A 639 4.01 -26.56 -15.24
N ILE A 640 4.24 -25.26 -15.46
CA ILE A 640 5.14 -24.76 -16.50
C ILE A 640 6.44 -24.28 -15.85
N PRO A 641 7.62 -24.83 -16.22
CA PRO A 641 8.90 -24.28 -15.81
C PRO A 641 9.21 -23.02 -16.65
N VAL A 642 9.63 -21.96 -15.99
CA VAL A 642 9.89 -20.66 -16.61
C VAL A 642 11.29 -20.19 -16.24
N ILE A 643 12.11 -19.92 -17.27
CA ILE A 643 13.45 -19.36 -17.12
C ILE A 643 13.32 -17.87 -16.76
N ILE A 644 13.97 -17.47 -15.68
CA ILE A 644 14.04 -16.10 -15.16
C ILE A 644 15.51 -15.68 -14.98
N ASP A 645 15.73 -14.41 -14.66
CA ASP A 645 17.02 -13.84 -14.27
C ASP A 645 18.08 -13.83 -15.38
N PHE A 646 17.99 -12.84 -16.27
CA PHE A 646 18.82 -12.72 -17.47
C PHE A 646 20.06 -11.85 -17.24
N ASP A 647 20.46 -11.62 -15.99
CA ASP A 647 21.64 -10.82 -15.61
C ASP A 647 22.94 -11.31 -16.24
N SER A 648 23.11 -12.64 -16.40
CA SER A 648 24.30 -13.26 -16.99
C SER A 648 24.17 -13.54 -18.50
N CYS A 649 23.07 -13.09 -19.11
CA CYS A 649 22.75 -13.42 -20.49
C CYS A 649 23.58 -12.57 -21.47
N ASN A 650 24.15 -13.22 -22.49
CA ASN A 650 25.04 -12.60 -23.48
C ASN A 650 24.71 -13.12 -24.89
N ARG A 651 25.16 -12.44 -25.95
CA ARG A 651 25.02 -13.01 -27.30
C ARG A 651 25.97 -14.18 -27.49
N ILE A 652 25.56 -15.15 -28.29
CA ILE A 652 26.39 -16.32 -28.62
C ILE A 652 27.73 -15.83 -29.20
N GLY A 653 28.83 -16.30 -28.61
CA GLY A 653 30.20 -15.99 -29.03
C GLY A 653 30.77 -14.67 -28.50
N GLU A 654 29.99 -13.87 -27.76
CA GLU A 654 30.52 -12.69 -27.08
C GLU A 654 31.40 -13.10 -25.89
N LYS A 655 32.42 -12.28 -25.63
CA LYS A 655 33.24 -12.45 -24.42
C LYS A 655 32.37 -12.19 -23.20
N ILE A 656 32.43 -13.07 -22.20
CA ILE A 656 31.70 -12.88 -20.96
C ILE A 656 32.41 -11.77 -20.16
N ILE A 657 31.70 -10.67 -19.92
CA ILE A 657 32.19 -9.52 -19.16
C ILE A 657 31.28 -9.34 -17.95
N GLY A 658 31.84 -9.42 -16.74
CA GLY A 658 31.06 -9.29 -15.50
C GLY A 658 30.60 -10.64 -14.93
N LYS A 659 29.30 -10.80 -14.66
CA LYS A 659 28.74 -11.98 -13.97
C LYS A 659 28.78 -13.23 -14.86
N GLY A 660 29.41 -14.31 -14.35
CA GLY A 660 29.38 -15.64 -14.94
C GLY A 660 28.23 -16.50 -14.40
N GLY A 661 28.24 -17.80 -14.75
CA GLY A 661 27.28 -18.75 -14.19
C GLY A 661 27.63 -19.17 -12.76
N THR A 662 26.66 -19.76 -12.06
CA THR A 662 26.86 -20.26 -10.69
C THR A 662 27.80 -21.47 -10.69
N PHE A 663 28.75 -21.51 -9.74
CA PHE A 663 29.65 -22.66 -9.51
C PHE A 663 28.86 -23.97 -9.35
N GLU A 664 29.37 -25.08 -9.90
CA GLU A 664 28.70 -26.40 -10.08
C GLU A 664 27.56 -26.47 -11.11
N TRP A 665 26.98 -25.33 -11.50
CA TRP A 665 25.88 -25.25 -12.48
C TRP A 665 26.34 -24.75 -13.85
N SER A 666 27.58 -24.29 -13.98
CA SER A 666 28.12 -23.68 -15.19
C SER A 666 29.56 -24.13 -15.47
N LYS A 667 29.98 -23.94 -16.72
CA LYS A 667 31.36 -24.12 -17.18
C LYS A 667 32.10 -22.80 -17.09
N ASP A 668 33.38 -22.87 -16.73
CA ASP A 668 34.30 -21.74 -16.81
C ASP A 668 34.68 -21.48 -18.27
N ASN A 669 33.88 -20.65 -18.95
CA ASN A 669 34.06 -20.30 -20.36
C ASN A 669 34.41 -18.81 -20.48
N GLU A 670 35.40 -18.48 -21.32
CA GLU A 670 35.71 -17.07 -21.63
C GLU A 670 34.65 -16.42 -22.55
N PHE A 671 33.95 -17.23 -23.35
CA PHE A 671 32.96 -16.77 -24.32
C PHE A 671 31.60 -17.45 -24.10
N ALA A 672 30.52 -16.70 -24.31
CA ALA A 672 29.15 -17.17 -24.18
C ALA A 672 28.87 -18.30 -25.18
N SER A 673 28.64 -19.51 -24.65
CA SER A 673 28.41 -20.72 -25.44
C SER A 673 27.14 -21.43 -25.00
N VAL A 674 26.35 -21.88 -25.99
CA VAL A 674 25.15 -22.71 -25.77
C VAL A 674 25.44 -23.96 -24.94
N ASP A 675 26.67 -24.48 -25.03
CA ASP A 675 27.14 -25.65 -24.27
C ASP A 675 27.18 -25.42 -22.76
N ASN A 676 27.16 -24.15 -22.33
CA ASN A 676 27.06 -23.77 -20.92
C ASN A 676 25.64 -23.96 -20.38
N ASP A 677 24.63 -23.48 -21.12
CA ASP A 677 23.23 -23.62 -20.71
C ASP A 677 22.80 -25.09 -20.66
N TYR A 678 23.24 -25.89 -21.63
CA TYR A 678 22.98 -27.33 -21.63
C TYR A 678 23.71 -28.07 -20.51
N PHE A 679 24.88 -27.58 -20.10
CA PHE A 679 25.56 -28.12 -18.93
C PHE A 679 24.76 -27.86 -17.65
N GLY A 680 24.25 -26.63 -17.46
CA GLY A 680 23.37 -26.30 -16.34
C GLY A 680 22.08 -27.10 -16.34
N LEU A 681 21.45 -27.29 -17.51
CA LEU A 681 20.28 -28.15 -17.65
C LEU A 681 20.55 -29.60 -17.21
N GLU A 682 21.67 -30.18 -17.63
CA GLU A 682 22.07 -31.53 -17.24
C GLU A 682 22.40 -31.63 -15.74
N ALA A 683 22.99 -30.58 -15.16
CA ALA A 683 23.20 -30.49 -13.71
C ALA A 683 21.86 -30.46 -12.95
N ILE A 684 20.85 -29.74 -13.45
CA ILE A 684 19.48 -29.73 -12.86
C ILE A 684 18.88 -31.13 -12.90
N ARG A 685 18.99 -31.85 -14.03
CA ARG A 685 18.51 -33.23 -14.13
C ARG A 685 19.16 -34.12 -13.07
N LYS A 686 20.50 -34.13 -13.00
CA LYS A 686 21.25 -34.93 -12.02
C LYS A 686 20.91 -34.58 -10.58
N TRP A 687 20.56 -33.32 -10.32
CA TRP A 687 20.14 -32.86 -9.00
C TRP A 687 18.73 -33.36 -8.66
N LEU A 688 17.78 -33.27 -9.59
CA LEU A 688 16.42 -33.79 -9.41
C LEU A 688 16.40 -35.32 -9.23
N ASP A 689 17.25 -36.05 -9.96
CA ASP A 689 17.32 -37.52 -9.86
C ASP A 689 17.87 -38.02 -8.51
N LYS A 690 18.51 -37.14 -7.71
CA LYS A 690 19.07 -37.45 -6.39
C LYS A 690 18.13 -37.13 -5.22
N MET A 691 17.05 -36.41 -5.49
CA MET A 691 16.04 -35.99 -4.49
C MET A 691 14.90 -37.00 -4.45
#